data_AF-A0A2V7UDV1-F1
#
_entry.id   AF-A0A2V7UDV1-F1
#
_cell.length_a   1.000
_cell.length_b   1.000
_cell.length_c   1.000
_cell.angle_alpha   90.00
_cell.angle_beta   90.00
_cell.angle_gamma   90.00
#
_symmetry.space_group_name_H-M   'P 1'
#
loop_
_entity.id
_entity.type
_entity.pdbx_description
1 polymer ?
#
loop_
_entity_poly.entity_id
_entity_poly.type
_entity_poly.pdbx_seq_one_letter_code
_entity_poly.pdbx_strand_id
1 'polypeptide(L)'
;MTIAGSLQSEVGCSGDWQPDCAATHLGFDAVDGVWQQSFTLPAGGYEYKAALNNSWDENYGANATRNGANIPLSLAADRPVKFYYDHATHWVASNANATIATAPGNYQHLLGCSGDWDPSCLRSWLEDPDGDGTYSFSTRALPAGSYEVKVAINESWDENYGDGGTPGGENIPFTVPMSCTEMFFRYDPVSHLLDVRAGTLPGNLTRARAHFLTRDTLAWNVGSAAATASFKLHYAAAGGLGLSASGVTGGTDIPLTYDPAGLSADLKARFPHLASYSAFKVPADRLSEVPEALKSQIAISETADGTLLDATALQIPGALDDLYTYTGPLGASFTSGVPTLRLWAPTARSVKLRLFADSKPATAATVLDMTPGPLGVWSITGNVGWAGRFYVYEVEVFVRSTGQVEHNLVTDPYSVSLSRKSLRSQIVDLAQRALKPAGWDQLRKPALDAPEDIVLYELHVRDFSANDASVPESLRGTFKAFTQTDSNGMRHLAALARAGLTHVHLLPSFDIASVNEDKSLWQTPAGDLGSFPANSEQQQAAVGAVADKDAFNWGYDPLHYSVPEGSYATDPDGPARILEFREMVQALSRSGLRVVMDVVYNHTSAAGQSDQAVLDRIVPGYYHRLNRDGNIETSSCCPNTASEHNMMEKLLIDSVLVWARDYKVDGFRFDIMGFHMKRNMVKLRQALDGLTPATDGVDGRKIYVYGEGWNFGEVANNAEGVNATQANMAGTGIGTFNDRIRDGARGGGPFSPKQDQGFLTGLFYDPNATDQGSAADQQARLLQREDWIRVSLAGNLAGYHF
;
A
#
# COMPACT_ATOMS: atom_id res chain seq x y z
N MET A 1 -16.52 -3.52 -27.29
CA MET A 1 -16.78 -3.49 -25.84
C MET A 1 -17.85 -4.50 -25.53
N THR A 2 -17.65 -5.33 -24.50
CA THR A 2 -18.57 -6.42 -24.12
C THR A 2 -19.13 -6.16 -22.74
N ILE A 3 -20.46 -6.26 -22.58
CA ILE A 3 -21.07 -6.42 -21.25
C ILE A 3 -20.93 -7.89 -20.88
N ALA A 4 -19.98 -8.19 -19.98
CA ALA A 4 -19.70 -9.53 -19.52
C ALA A 4 -20.21 -9.72 -18.09
N GLY A 5 -20.92 -10.81 -17.83
CA GLY A 5 -21.67 -10.97 -16.59
C GLY A 5 -22.48 -12.26 -16.53
N SER A 6 -23.24 -12.43 -15.44
CA SER A 6 -24.15 -13.56 -15.23
C SER A 6 -25.47 -13.47 -16.03
N LEU A 7 -25.57 -12.49 -16.93
CA LEU A 7 -26.73 -12.27 -17.81
C LEU A 7 -26.53 -12.86 -19.21
N GLN A 8 -25.31 -13.33 -19.52
CA GLN A 8 -24.87 -13.62 -20.88
C GLN A 8 -25.54 -14.88 -21.45
N SER A 9 -25.78 -15.91 -20.64
CA SER A 9 -26.55 -17.09 -21.08
C SER A 9 -27.96 -16.73 -21.54
N GLU A 10 -28.60 -15.76 -20.88
CA GLU A 10 -29.99 -15.37 -21.15
C GLU A 10 -30.14 -14.57 -22.45
N VAL A 11 -29.05 -13.99 -22.95
CA VAL A 11 -29.01 -13.18 -24.18
C VAL A 11 -28.30 -13.87 -25.33
N GLY A 12 -28.01 -15.17 -25.20
CA GLY A 12 -27.56 -16.03 -26.29
C GLY A 12 -26.05 -16.32 -26.33
N CYS A 13 -25.29 -16.02 -25.28
CA CYS A 13 -23.93 -16.52 -25.12
C CYS A 13 -23.90 -18.01 -24.74
N SER A 14 -22.77 -18.67 -24.98
CA SER A 14 -22.59 -20.08 -24.61
C SER A 14 -22.46 -20.32 -23.10
N GLY A 15 -22.17 -19.27 -22.34
CA GLY A 15 -22.10 -19.24 -20.89
C GLY A 15 -21.93 -17.82 -20.37
N ASP A 16 -21.72 -17.70 -19.06
CA ASP A 16 -21.55 -16.42 -18.38
C ASP A 16 -20.08 -15.98 -18.26
N TRP A 17 -19.86 -14.69 -18.03
CA TRP A 17 -18.54 -14.07 -17.85
C TRP A 17 -17.57 -14.29 -19.03
N GLN A 18 -18.11 -14.27 -20.25
CA GLN A 18 -17.37 -14.44 -21.51
C GLN A 18 -17.07 -13.08 -22.13
N PRO A 19 -15.85 -12.51 -21.97
CA PRO A 19 -15.52 -11.19 -22.51
C PRO A 19 -15.50 -11.17 -24.05
N ASP A 20 -15.36 -12.33 -24.69
CA ASP A 20 -15.35 -12.54 -26.13
C ASP A 20 -16.74 -12.85 -26.74
N CYS A 21 -17.80 -12.89 -25.93
CA CYS A 21 -19.13 -13.16 -26.44
C CYS A 21 -19.69 -11.98 -27.26
N ALA A 22 -19.82 -12.19 -28.57
CA ALA A 22 -20.36 -11.19 -29.48
C ALA A 22 -21.84 -10.81 -29.23
N ALA A 23 -22.62 -11.69 -28.58
CA ALA A 23 -24.04 -11.43 -28.33
C ALA A 23 -24.28 -10.27 -27.34
N THR A 24 -23.28 -9.92 -26.52
CA THR A 24 -23.33 -8.81 -25.57
C THR A 24 -22.38 -7.67 -25.91
N HIS A 25 -21.99 -7.56 -27.18
CA HIS A 25 -21.25 -6.40 -27.65
C HIS A 25 -22.14 -5.16 -27.62
N LEU A 26 -21.60 -4.09 -27.06
CA LEU A 26 -22.15 -2.75 -27.26
C LEU A 26 -21.73 -2.24 -28.64
N GLY A 27 -22.61 -1.49 -29.29
CA GLY A 27 -22.29 -0.74 -30.50
C GLY A 27 -21.80 0.66 -30.16
N PHE A 28 -20.75 1.15 -30.82
CA PHE A 28 -20.33 2.54 -30.66
C PHE A 28 -21.22 3.44 -31.50
N ASP A 29 -21.90 4.40 -30.86
CA ASP A 29 -22.57 5.48 -31.59
C ASP A 29 -21.60 6.65 -31.72
N ALA A 30 -21.20 6.95 -32.97
CA ALA A 30 -20.25 8.01 -33.24
C ALA A 30 -20.85 9.42 -33.06
N VAL A 31 -22.18 9.55 -33.08
CA VAL A 31 -22.87 10.84 -32.93
C VAL A 31 -22.76 11.29 -31.48
N ASP A 32 -22.99 10.40 -30.51
CA ASP A 32 -22.93 10.73 -29.08
C ASP A 32 -21.60 10.36 -28.40
N GLY A 33 -20.81 9.46 -28.98
CA GLY A 33 -19.52 9.02 -28.44
C GLY A 33 -19.62 7.93 -27.38
N VAL A 34 -20.78 7.28 -27.22
CA VAL A 34 -21.04 6.28 -26.19
C VAL A 34 -21.24 4.90 -26.81
N TRP A 35 -20.74 3.87 -26.13
CA TRP A 35 -21.03 2.48 -26.47
C TRP A 35 -22.36 2.08 -25.84
N GLN A 36 -23.31 1.59 -26.65
CA GLN A 36 -24.64 1.27 -26.16
C GLN A 36 -25.29 0.10 -26.90
N GLN A 37 -26.15 -0.64 -26.20
CA GLN A 37 -27.01 -1.68 -26.77
C GLN A 37 -28.14 -2.03 -25.81
N SER A 38 -29.28 -2.45 -26.35
CA SER A 38 -30.39 -2.99 -25.56
C SER A 38 -30.49 -4.50 -25.67
N PHE A 39 -30.63 -5.19 -24.54
CA PHE A 39 -30.89 -6.62 -24.47
C PHE A 39 -32.20 -6.87 -23.74
N THR A 40 -33.00 -7.83 -24.20
CA THR A 40 -34.18 -8.28 -23.44
C THR A 40 -33.71 -9.28 -22.41
N LEU A 41 -33.89 -8.96 -21.13
CA LEU A 41 -33.49 -9.80 -20.01
C LEU A 41 -34.72 -10.31 -19.26
N PRO A 42 -34.75 -11.59 -18.85
CA PRO A 42 -35.77 -12.10 -17.94
C PRO A 42 -35.73 -11.43 -16.57
N ALA A 43 -36.80 -11.59 -15.80
CA ALA A 43 -36.79 -11.24 -14.37
C ALA A 43 -35.73 -12.07 -13.62
N GLY A 44 -34.90 -11.42 -12.81
CA GLY A 44 -33.79 -12.11 -12.14
C GLY A 44 -32.78 -11.16 -11.51
N GLY A 45 -31.87 -11.75 -10.74
CA GLY A 45 -30.67 -11.08 -10.22
C GLY A 45 -29.47 -11.42 -11.09
N TYR A 46 -28.76 -10.39 -11.54
CA TYR A 46 -27.61 -10.48 -12.42
C TYR A 46 -26.47 -9.61 -11.88
N GLU A 47 -25.26 -9.88 -12.36
CA GLU A 47 -24.12 -9.02 -12.17
C GLU A 47 -23.37 -8.86 -13.50
N TYR A 48 -22.76 -7.69 -13.74
CA TYR A 48 -22.03 -7.42 -14.97
C TYR A 48 -20.86 -6.45 -14.81
N LYS A 49 -20.01 -6.41 -15.84
CA LYS A 49 -18.88 -5.49 -16.05
C LYS A 49 -18.72 -5.17 -17.53
N ALA A 50 -17.92 -4.15 -17.82
CA ALA A 50 -17.49 -3.80 -19.17
C ALA A 50 -16.10 -4.38 -19.44
N ALA A 51 -15.96 -5.25 -20.44
CA ALA A 51 -14.69 -5.85 -20.87
C ALA A 51 -14.27 -5.33 -22.25
N LEU A 52 -13.04 -4.83 -22.38
CA LEU A 52 -12.51 -4.28 -23.63
C LEU A 52 -11.74 -5.35 -24.41
N ASN A 53 -11.67 -5.16 -25.72
CA ASN A 53 -10.86 -5.98 -26.64
C ASN A 53 -11.10 -7.49 -26.54
N ASN A 54 -12.32 -7.90 -26.18
CA ASN A 54 -12.73 -9.29 -26.03
C ASN A 54 -11.91 -10.08 -24.99
N SER A 55 -11.26 -9.39 -24.04
CA SER A 55 -10.46 -10.00 -22.98
C SER A 55 -10.70 -9.32 -21.63
N TRP A 56 -10.18 -9.92 -20.57
CA TRP A 56 -10.20 -9.33 -19.22
C TRP A 56 -8.99 -8.41 -18.95
N ASP A 57 -8.07 -8.25 -19.92
CA ASP A 57 -6.85 -7.44 -19.74
C ASP A 57 -7.18 -5.98 -19.38
N GLU A 58 -8.31 -5.48 -19.87
CA GLU A 58 -8.85 -4.18 -19.53
C GLU A 58 -10.36 -4.29 -19.35
N ASN A 59 -10.81 -4.10 -18.10
CA ASN A 59 -12.22 -4.16 -17.75
C ASN A 59 -12.53 -3.19 -16.62
N TYR A 60 -13.79 -2.76 -16.58
CA TYR A 60 -14.30 -1.77 -15.64
C TYR A 60 -15.57 -2.27 -14.98
N GLY A 61 -15.61 -2.15 -13.66
CA GLY A 61 -16.73 -2.56 -12.81
C GLY A 61 -17.39 -1.37 -12.12
N ALA A 62 -17.93 -1.61 -10.92
CA ALA A 62 -18.54 -0.57 -10.10
C ALA A 62 -17.61 0.65 -9.95
N ASN A 63 -18.20 1.84 -9.98
CA ASN A 63 -17.53 3.12 -9.84
C ASN A 63 -16.34 3.32 -10.80
N ALA A 64 -16.55 2.95 -12.08
CA ALA A 64 -15.59 3.10 -13.17
C ALA A 64 -14.18 2.53 -12.86
N THR A 65 -14.09 1.60 -11.91
CA THR A 65 -12.81 1.14 -11.39
C THR A 65 -12.28 0.03 -12.28
N ARG A 66 -11.03 0.17 -12.75
CA ARG A 66 -10.34 -0.87 -13.52
C ARG A 66 -10.19 -2.12 -12.65
N ASN A 67 -10.63 -3.27 -13.15
CA ASN A 67 -10.76 -4.51 -12.36
C ASN A 67 -11.64 -4.36 -11.11
N GLY A 68 -12.57 -3.39 -11.11
CA GLY A 68 -13.45 -3.07 -9.98
C GLY A 68 -14.43 -4.20 -9.63
N ALA A 69 -15.31 -3.99 -8.65
CA ALA A 69 -16.33 -4.97 -8.28
C ALA A 69 -17.37 -5.19 -9.41
N ASN A 70 -18.11 -6.29 -9.40
CA ASN A 70 -19.21 -6.50 -10.34
C ASN A 70 -20.38 -5.55 -10.01
N ILE A 71 -21.15 -5.17 -11.02
CA ILE A 71 -22.30 -4.28 -10.85
C ILE A 71 -23.57 -5.12 -10.74
N PRO A 72 -24.31 -5.04 -9.62
CA PRO A 72 -25.56 -5.77 -9.48
C PRO A 72 -26.66 -5.17 -10.35
N LEU A 73 -27.53 -6.04 -10.85
CA LEU A 73 -28.71 -5.72 -11.64
C LEU A 73 -29.85 -6.63 -11.20
N SER A 74 -30.95 -6.06 -10.73
CA SER A 74 -32.13 -6.84 -10.32
C SER A 74 -33.34 -6.40 -11.13
N LEU A 75 -33.97 -7.35 -11.82
CA LEU A 75 -35.13 -7.11 -12.67
C LEU A 75 -36.36 -7.79 -12.07
N ALA A 76 -37.43 -7.03 -11.85
CA ALA A 76 -38.68 -7.55 -11.31
C ALA A 76 -39.56 -8.26 -12.37
N ALA A 77 -39.32 -7.99 -13.65
CA ALA A 77 -40.06 -8.54 -14.78
C ALA A 77 -39.16 -8.56 -16.02
N ASP A 78 -39.51 -9.41 -16.99
CA ASP A 78 -38.85 -9.45 -18.29
C ASP A 78 -38.97 -8.09 -18.98
N ARG A 79 -37.84 -7.46 -19.31
CA ARG A 79 -37.82 -6.15 -19.97
C ARG A 79 -36.58 -5.94 -20.82
N PRO A 80 -36.65 -5.04 -21.82
CA PRO A 80 -35.44 -4.49 -22.41
C PRO A 80 -34.65 -3.70 -21.34
N VAL A 81 -33.35 -3.95 -21.29
CA VAL A 81 -32.37 -3.20 -20.50
C VAL A 81 -31.35 -2.62 -21.48
N LYS A 82 -31.23 -1.30 -21.46
CA LYS A 82 -30.22 -0.58 -22.26
C LYS A 82 -28.98 -0.37 -21.39
N PHE A 83 -27.84 -0.76 -21.93
CA PHE A 83 -26.53 -0.60 -21.31
C PHE A 83 -25.75 0.48 -22.03
N TYR A 84 -24.93 1.20 -21.27
CA TYR A 84 -24.12 2.32 -21.72
C TYR A 84 -22.71 2.15 -21.18
N TYR A 85 -21.71 2.53 -21.98
CA TYR A 85 -20.33 2.66 -21.56
C TYR A 85 -19.69 3.86 -22.23
N ASP A 86 -19.21 4.81 -21.43
CA ASP A 86 -18.33 5.87 -21.92
C ASP A 86 -16.87 5.45 -21.76
N HIS A 87 -16.12 5.52 -22.84
CA HIS A 87 -14.69 5.22 -22.82
C HIS A 87 -13.86 6.32 -22.14
N ALA A 88 -14.35 7.56 -22.09
CA ALA A 88 -13.61 8.67 -21.47
C ALA A 88 -13.65 8.61 -19.94
N THR A 89 -14.80 8.30 -19.34
CA THR A 89 -14.95 8.16 -17.89
C THR A 89 -14.78 6.73 -17.40
N HIS A 90 -14.81 5.75 -18.31
CA HIS A 90 -14.88 4.31 -18.02
C HIS A 90 -16.14 3.88 -17.25
N TRP A 91 -17.15 4.74 -17.18
CA TRP A 91 -18.38 4.44 -16.47
C TRP A 91 -19.26 3.51 -17.31
N VAL A 92 -19.79 2.47 -16.66
CA VAL A 92 -20.73 1.53 -17.25
C VAL A 92 -22.02 1.53 -16.45
N ALA A 93 -23.16 1.73 -17.11
CA ALA A 93 -24.45 1.90 -16.49
C ALA A 93 -25.56 1.17 -17.27
N SER A 94 -26.71 0.97 -16.64
CA SER A 94 -27.93 0.53 -17.33
C SER A 94 -29.14 1.34 -16.88
N ASN A 95 -30.14 1.45 -17.75
CA ASN A 95 -31.42 2.10 -17.42
C ASN A 95 -32.30 1.32 -16.41
N ALA A 96 -31.75 0.28 -15.79
CA ALA A 96 -32.43 -0.53 -14.79
C ALA A 96 -31.82 -0.40 -13.39
N ASN A 97 -30.57 0.05 -13.26
CA ASN A 97 -29.86 0.17 -11.98
C ASN A 97 -29.18 1.53 -11.77
N ALA A 98 -29.24 2.44 -12.74
CA ALA A 98 -28.74 3.81 -12.64
C ALA A 98 -29.76 4.81 -13.19
N THR A 99 -29.62 6.07 -12.79
CA THR A 99 -30.38 7.17 -13.39
C THR A 99 -29.71 7.57 -14.70
N ILE A 100 -30.39 7.44 -15.83
CA ILE A 100 -29.86 7.91 -17.11
C ILE A 100 -30.34 9.34 -17.32
N ALA A 101 -29.55 10.32 -16.87
CA ALA A 101 -29.90 11.73 -16.95
C ALA A 101 -29.11 12.42 -18.07
N THR A 102 -29.81 13.08 -19.00
CA THR A 102 -29.20 13.99 -19.97
C THR A 102 -29.53 15.43 -19.61
N ALA A 103 -28.69 16.37 -20.08
CA ALA A 103 -28.90 17.80 -19.92
C ALA A 103 -29.22 18.49 -21.27
N PRO A 104 -30.45 18.39 -21.81
CA PRO A 104 -30.77 19.02 -23.09
C PRO A 104 -30.95 20.53 -22.97
N GLY A 105 -30.55 21.24 -24.02
CA GLY A 105 -30.58 22.70 -24.04
C GLY A 105 -30.30 23.30 -25.41
N ASN A 106 -30.35 24.63 -25.49
CA ASN A 106 -30.09 25.41 -26.72
C ASN A 106 -28.59 25.53 -27.10
N TYR A 107 -27.79 24.56 -26.66
CA TYR A 107 -26.34 24.51 -26.84
C TYR A 107 -25.85 23.14 -27.31
N GLN A 108 -26.71 22.12 -27.34
CA GLN A 108 -26.31 20.74 -27.61
C GLN A 108 -25.68 20.58 -29.00
N HIS A 109 -26.10 21.36 -30.00
CA HIS A 109 -25.45 21.35 -31.32
C HIS A 109 -23.97 21.73 -31.25
N LEU A 110 -23.57 22.54 -30.27
CA LEU A 110 -22.17 22.94 -30.02
C LEU A 110 -21.34 21.81 -29.38
N LEU A 111 -22.02 20.83 -28.75
CA LEU A 111 -21.41 19.60 -28.23
C LEU A 111 -21.31 18.49 -29.27
N GLY A 112 -21.81 18.73 -30.49
CA GLY A 112 -21.83 17.76 -31.57
C GLY A 112 -23.14 16.97 -31.70
N CYS A 113 -24.20 17.34 -30.97
CA CYS A 113 -25.53 16.79 -31.22
C CYS A 113 -26.09 17.24 -32.58
N SER A 114 -27.05 16.51 -33.13
CA SER A 114 -27.70 16.84 -34.41
C SER A 114 -28.56 18.11 -34.35
N GLY A 115 -28.97 18.52 -33.14
CA GLY A 115 -29.75 19.71 -32.86
C GLY A 115 -29.74 20.05 -31.37
N ASP A 116 -30.58 21.02 -31.00
CA ASP A 116 -30.80 21.46 -29.63
C ASP A 116 -32.07 20.83 -29.03
N TRP A 117 -32.15 20.79 -27.71
CA TRP A 117 -33.28 20.23 -26.95
C TRP A 117 -33.59 18.76 -27.28
N ASP A 118 -32.55 17.98 -27.57
CA ASP A 118 -32.64 16.55 -27.87
C ASP A 118 -32.29 15.73 -26.61
N PRO A 119 -33.30 15.11 -25.94
CA PRO A 119 -33.08 14.31 -24.74
C PRO A 119 -32.30 13.02 -25.03
N SER A 120 -32.28 12.57 -26.28
CA SER A 120 -31.59 11.35 -26.70
C SER A 120 -30.10 11.54 -26.98
N CYS A 121 -29.60 12.77 -27.01
CA CYS A 121 -28.18 13.02 -27.25
C CYS A 121 -27.33 12.84 -25.98
N LEU A 122 -26.52 11.78 -25.93
CA LEU A 122 -25.62 11.49 -24.80
C LEU A 122 -24.35 12.35 -24.74
N ARG A 123 -24.15 13.32 -25.66
CA ARG A 123 -23.06 14.32 -25.53
C ARG A 123 -23.18 15.19 -24.29
N SER A 124 -24.36 15.25 -23.70
CA SER A 124 -24.68 15.93 -22.45
C SER A 124 -25.14 14.93 -21.38
N TRP A 125 -24.64 13.70 -21.43
CA TRP A 125 -24.94 12.67 -20.42
C TRP A 125 -24.29 13.06 -19.08
N LEU A 126 -25.11 13.11 -18.03
CA LEU A 126 -24.66 13.35 -16.66
C LEU A 126 -24.31 11.99 -16.03
N GLU A 127 -23.08 11.82 -15.58
CA GLU A 127 -22.50 10.56 -15.15
C GLU A 127 -22.08 10.55 -13.67
N ASP A 128 -22.15 9.39 -13.02
CA ASP A 128 -21.75 9.17 -11.61
C ASP A 128 -20.65 8.07 -11.52
N PRO A 129 -19.43 8.35 -12.02
CA PRO A 129 -18.36 7.37 -12.02
C PRO A 129 -17.79 7.05 -10.63
N ASP A 130 -17.98 7.89 -9.61
CA ASP A 130 -17.46 7.65 -8.25
C ASP A 130 -18.50 7.04 -7.29
N GLY A 131 -19.77 6.98 -7.69
CA GLY A 131 -20.85 6.34 -6.95
C GLY A 131 -21.32 7.17 -5.76
N ASP A 132 -21.16 8.50 -5.81
CA ASP A 132 -21.54 9.42 -4.74
C ASP A 132 -23.04 9.76 -4.75
N GLY A 133 -23.76 9.32 -5.79
CA GLY A 133 -25.19 9.56 -5.98
C GLY A 133 -25.50 10.86 -6.73
N THR A 134 -24.50 11.60 -7.19
CA THR A 134 -24.64 12.83 -7.98
C THR A 134 -24.09 12.66 -9.38
N TYR A 135 -24.85 13.14 -10.37
CA TYR A 135 -24.56 12.92 -11.78
C TYR A 135 -23.97 14.20 -12.38
N SER A 136 -22.89 14.08 -13.15
CA SER A 136 -22.13 15.25 -13.61
C SER A 136 -21.68 15.17 -15.06
N PHE A 137 -21.59 16.34 -15.69
CA PHE A 137 -21.10 16.54 -17.05
C PHE A 137 -20.29 17.83 -17.09
N SER A 138 -19.18 17.87 -17.84
CA SER A 138 -18.45 19.12 -18.08
C SER A 138 -18.08 19.32 -19.55
N THR A 139 -18.00 20.58 -19.97
CA THR A 139 -17.64 20.93 -21.35
C THR A 139 -16.94 22.28 -21.43
N ARG A 140 -15.96 22.38 -22.34
CA ARG A 140 -15.31 23.64 -22.75
C ARG A 140 -15.73 24.10 -24.16
N ALA A 141 -16.62 23.36 -24.82
CA ALA A 141 -16.97 23.59 -26.22
C ALA A 141 -17.90 24.79 -26.43
N LEU A 142 -18.54 25.28 -25.36
CA LEU A 142 -19.50 26.38 -25.45
C LEU A 142 -18.77 27.73 -25.64
N PRO A 143 -19.12 28.52 -26.68
CA PRO A 143 -18.70 29.91 -26.78
C PRO A 143 -19.25 30.77 -25.63
N ALA A 144 -18.69 31.97 -25.45
CA ALA A 144 -19.28 32.95 -24.55
C ALA A 144 -20.73 33.28 -24.97
N GLY A 145 -21.67 33.27 -24.04
CA GLY A 145 -23.09 33.49 -24.35
C GLY A 145 -24.03 33.09 -23.23
N SER A 146 -25.32 33.35 -23.43
CA SER A 146 -26.40 32.91 -22.54
C SER A 146 -27.13 31.73 -23.17
N TYR A 147 -27.40 30.72 -22.35
CA TYR A 147 -27.95 29.44 -22.75
C TYR A 147 -29.02 29.00 -21.75
N GLU A 148 -29.76 27.97 -22.12
CA GLU A 148 -30.78 27.34 -21.30
C GLU A 148 -30.61 25.83 -21.31
N VAL A 149 -30.93 25.18 -20.19
CA VAL A 149 -30.84 23.72 -20.01
C VAL A 149 -32.04 23.18 -19.22
N LYS A 150 -32.30 21.90 -19.37
CA LYS A 150 -33.22 21.11 -18.54
C LYS A 150 -32.62 19.72 -18.31
N VAL A 151 -33.08 18.99 -17.29
CA VAL A 151 -32.72 17.56 -17.14
C VAL A 151 -33.82 16.70 -17.73
N ALA A 152 -33.45 15.72 -18.54
CA ALA A 152 -34.33 14.68 -19.07
C ALA A 152 -33.86 13.29 -18.59
N ILE A 153 -34.79 12.42 -18.24
CA ILE A 153 -34.50 11.08 -17.71
C ILE A 153 -34.82 10.02 -18.76
N ASN A 154 -33.95 9.02 -18.88
CA ASN A 154 -34.07 7.89 -19.80
C ASN A 154 -34.23 8.31 -21.28
N GLU A 155 -33.46 9.31 -21.69
CA GLU A 155 -33.38 9.77 -23.08
C GLU A 155 -34.72 10.28 -23.67
N SER A 156 -35.70 10.61 -22.82
CA SER A 156 -37.00 11.11 -23.23
C SER A 156 -37.47 12.30 -22.38
N TRP A 157 -38.46 13.03 -22.89
CA TRP A 157 -39.11 14.12 -22.15
C TRP A 157 -40.22 13.62 -21.21
N ASP A 158 -40.46 12.32 -21.10
CA ASP A 158 -41.55 11.77 -20.27
C ASP A 158 -41.35 12.10 -18.79
N GLU A 159 -40.09 12.09 -18.33
CA GLU A 159 -39.67 12.54 -17.02
C GLU A 159 -38.55 13.57 -17.17
N ASN A 160 -38.80 14.79 -16.69
CA ASN A 160 -37.86 15.90 -16.84
C ASN A 160 -38.03 16.93 -15.73
N TYR A 161 -36.96 17.64 -15.40
CA TYR A 161 -36.89 18.59 -14.30
C TYR A 161 -36.26 19.90 -14.75
N GLY A 162 -36.98 21.00 -14.49
CA GLY A 162 -36.58 22.36 -14.81
C GLY A 162 -36.12 23.14 -13.58
N ASP A 163 -36.23 24.47 -13.63
CA ASP A 163 -35.81 25.36 -12.56
C ASP A 163 -36.41 24.98 -11.19
N GLY A 164 -35.55 25.07 -10.16
CA GLY A 164 -35.85 24.60 -8.80
C GLY A 164 -36.09 23.10 -8.65
N GLY A 165 -35.73 22.28 -9.64
CA GLY A 165 -35.97 20.83 -9.63
C GLY A 165 -37.43 20.45 -9.85
N THR A 166 -38.20 21.36 -10.46
CA THR A 166 -39.64 21.18 -10.64
C THR A 166 -39.92 20.20 -11.79
N PRO A 167 -40.73 19.13 -11.58
CA PRO A 167 -41.16 18.25 -12.66
C PRO A 167 -41.87 19.04 -13.77
N GLY A 168 -41.38 18.94 -15.00
CA GLY A 168 -41.92 19.71 -16.13
C GLY A 168 -41.71 21.22 -16.04
N GLY A 169 -40.89 21.72 -15.11
CA GLY A 169 -40.69 23.15 -14.83
C GLY A 169 -40.07 23.96 -15.98
N GLU A 170 -39.90 25.27 -15.75
CA GLU A 170 -39.26 26.18 -16.72
C GLU A 170 -37.80 25.79 -17.01
N ASN A 171 -37.25 26.28 -18.12
CA ASN A 171 -35.84 26.06 -18.45
C ASN A 171 -34.91 26.78 -17.47
N ILE A 172 -33.74 26.20 -17.22
CA ILE A 172 -32.71 26.75 -16.32
C ILE A 172 -31.75 27.63 -17.15
N PRO A 173 -31.72 28.96 -16.94
CA PRO A 173 -30.78 29.82 -17.65
C PRO A 173 -29.38 29.71 -17.07
N PHE A 174 -28.35 29.73 -17.93
CA PHE A 174 -26.95 29.85 -17.52
C PHE A 174 -26.15 30.72 -18.48
N THR A 175 -24.99 31.21 -18.05
CA THR A 175 -24.10 32.06 -18.86
C THR A 175 -22.70 31.49 -18.90
N VAL A 176 -22.13 31.42 -20.11
CA VAL A 176 -20.72 31.13 -20.35
C VAL A 176 -19.97 32.46 -20.45
N PRO A 177 -19.09 32.80 -19.49
CA PRO A 177 -18.52 34.14 -19.38
C PRO A 177 -17.49 34.45 -20.47
N MET A 178 -16.71 33.46 -20.90
CA MET A 178 -15.76 33.56 -22.02
C MET A 178 -15.68 32.23 -22.76
N SER A 179 -15.35 32.25 -24.04
CA SER A 179 -15.15 31.02 -24.81
C SER A 179 -14.07 30.15 -24.16
N CYS A 180 -14.22 28.83 -24.27
CA CYS A 180 -13.36 27.84 -23.61
C CYS A 180 -13.48 27.78 -22.07
N THR A 181 -14.41 28.52 -21.45
CA THR A 181 -14.73 28.33 -20.03
C THR A 181 -15.28 26.93 -19.84
N GLU A 182 -14.74 26.20 -18.87
CA GLU A 182 -15.28 24.90 -18.51
C GLU A 182 -16.59 25.09 -17.73
N MET A 183 -17.67 24.56 -18.27
CA MET A 183 -18.98 24.55 -17.65
C MET A 183 -19.21 23.20 -16.99
N PHE A 184 -19.66 23.20 -15.74
CA PHE A 184 -20.03 22.02 -14.99
C PHE A 184 -21.54 21.97 -14.78
N PHE A 185 -22.11 20.81 -15.01
CA PHE A 185 -23.51 20.48 -14.80
C PHE A 185 -23.54 19.38 -13.75
N ARG A 186 -24.20 19.62 -12.62
CA ARG A 186 -24.32 18.65 -11.52
C ARG A 186 -25.79 18.45 -11.17
N TYR A 187 -26.26 17.21 -11.25
CA TYR A 187 -27.64 16.82 -11.02
C TYR A 187 -27.75 15.88 -9.81
N ASP A 188 -28.56 16.25 -8.84
CA ASP A 188 -28.96 15.38 -7.74
C ASP A 188 -30.31 14.72 -8.07
N PRO A 189 -30.36 13.38 -8.24
CA PRO A 189 -31.59 12.68 -8.59
C PRO A 189 -32.60 12.59 -7.45
N VAL A 190 -32.23 12.94 -6.21
CA VAL A 190 -33.13 12.94 -5.04
C VAL A 190 -33.86 14.28 -4.92
N SER A 191 -33.13 15.40 -5.05
CA SER A 191 -33.73 16.74 -5.01
C SER A 191 -34.19 17.26 -6.38
N HIS A 192 -33.77 16.57 -7.46
CA HIS A 192 -33.96 16.96 -8.85
C HIS A 192 -33.33 18.31 -9.25
N LEU A 193 -32.45 18.85 -8.41
CA LEU A 193 -31.77 20.11 -8.69
C LEU A 193 -30.61 19.90 -9.67
N LEU A 194 -30.60 20.69 -10.74
CA LEU A 194 -29.47 20.82 -11.65
C LEU A 194 -28.73 22.14 -11.36
N ASP A 195 -27.49 22.02 -10.91
CA ASP A 195 -26.58 23.14 -10.69
C ASP A 195 -25.67 23.31 -11.91
N VAL A 196 -25.70 24.49 -12.53
CA VAL A 196 -24.89 24.81 -13.72
C VAL A 196 -23.97 25.96 -13.39
N ARG A 197 -22.66 25.73 -13.45
CA ARG A 197 -21.66 26.74 -13.07
C ARG A 197 -20.51 26.81 -14.06
N ALA A 198 -20.04 28.03 -14.25
CA ALA A 198 -18.75 28.27 -14.90
C ALA A 198 -17.63 27.95 -13.90
N GLY A 199 -16.73 27.05 -14.27
CA GLY A 199 -15.65 26.54 -13.43
C GLY A 199 -16.10 25.54 -12.36
N THR A 200 -15.15 24.91 -11.70
CA THR A 200 -15.37 24.21 -10.42
C THR A 200 -15.60 25.24 -9.32
N LEU A 201 -16.36 24.90 -8.25
CA LEU A 201 -16.03 25.51 -6.95
C LEU A 201 -14.57 25.13 -6.72
N PRO A 202 -13.63 26.10 -6.68
CA PRO A 202 -12.25 25.71 -6.68
C PRO A 202 -11.93 25.05 -5.35
N GLY A 203 -11.30 23.88 -5.41
CA GLY A 203 -11.03 23.04 -4.25
C GLY A 203 -11.59 21.64 -4.32
N ASN A 204 -10.90 20.73 -3.63
CA ASN A 204 -11.30 19.35 -3.45
C ASN A 204 -10.82 18.87 -2.07
N LEU A 205 -11.78 18.63 -1.17
CA LEU A 205 -11.51 18.21 0.21
C LEU A 205 -11.20 16.70 0.36
N THR A 206 -11.37 15.89 -0.70
CA THR A 206 -10.95 14.48 -0.69
C THR A 206 -9.45 14.35 -1.01
N ARG A 207 -8.92 15.27 -1.81
CA ARG A 207 -7.48 15.39 -2.09
C ARG A 207 -6.77 16.12 -0.97
N ALA A 208 -5.59 15.64 -0.57
CA ALA A 208 -4.72 16.28 0.42
C ALA A 208 -3.46 16.83 -0.24
N ARG A 209 -3.56 18.06 -0.76
CA ARG A 209 -2.50 18.74 -1.53
C ARG A 209 -1.73 19.77 -0.70
N ALA A 210 -2.11 19.95 0.57
CA ALA A 210 -1.40 20.77 1.54
C ALA A 210 -0.76 19.88 2.62
N HIS A 211 0.26 20.39 3.29
CA HIS A 211 1.04 19.66 4.29
C HIS A 211 1.11 20.44 5.59
N PHE A 212 0.82 19.81 6.72
CA PHE A 212 1.05 20.37 8.05
C PHE A 212 2.42 19.87 8.55
N LEU A 213 3.43 20.75 8.56
CA LEU A 213 4.84 20.37 8.68
C LEU A 213 5.40 20.44 10.10
N THR A 214 4.91 21.38 10.91
CA THR A 214 5.28 21.58 12.33
C THR A 214 4.05 22.05 13.10
N ARG A 215 4.13 22.22 14.42
CA ARG A 215 3.01 22.76 15.24
C ARG A 215 2.42 24.08 14.73
N ASP A 216 3.19 24.88 14.01
CA ASP A 216 2.82 26.23 13.59
C ASP A 216 2.89 26.46 12.08
N THR A 217 3.41 25.51 11.28
CA THR A 217 3.73 25.74 9.87
C THR A 217 3.04 24.75 8.94
N LEU A 218 2.34 25.29 7.95
CA LEU A 218 1.74 24.55 6.86
C LEU A 218 2.43 24.94 5.54
N ALA A 219 2.44 24.02 4.58
CA ALA A 219 2.93 24.23 3.23
C ALA A 219 1.85 23.88 2.20
N TRP A 220 1.63 24.75 1.23
CA TRP A 220 0.66 24.48 0.16
C TRP A 220 1.09 25.22 -1.11
N ASN A 221 0.97 24.57 -2.26
CA ASN A 221 1.33 25.17 -3.54
C ASN A 221 0.12 25.89 -4.14
N VAL A 222 0.00 27.19 -3.87
CA VAL A 222 -1.06 28.07 -4.38
C VAL A 222 -0.62 28.91 -5.59
N GLY A 223 0.58 28.67 -6.12
CA GLY A 223 1.16 29.49 -7.18
C GLY A 223 1.44 30.92 -6.70
N SER A 224 0.63 31.89 -7.11
CA SER A 224 0.73 33.29 -6.69
C SER A 224 -0.49 33.72 -5.89
N ALA A 225 -0.32 33.93 -4.59
CA ALA A 225 -1.39 34.42 -3.72
C ALA A 225 -1.86 35.81 -4.15
N ALA A 226 -3.18 36.01 -4.26
CA ALA A 226 -3.76 37.32 -4.54
C ALA A 226 -3.49 38.30 -3.39
N ALA A 227 -3.39 39.60 -3.69
CA ALA A 227 -3.15 40.62 -2.66
C ALA A 227 -4.27 40.71 -1.61
N THR A 228 -5.49 40.28 -1.96
CA THR A 228 -6.68 40.22 -1.10
C THR A 228 -6.94 38.82 -0.53
N ALA A 229 -6.02 37.87 -0.74
CA ALA A 229 -6.21 36.48 -0.30
C ALA A 229 -6.19 36.35 1.23
N SER A 230 -7.11 35.56 1.75
CA SER A 230 -7.19 35.11 3.14
C SER A 230 -7.12 33.59 3.20
N PHE A 231 -6.29 33.08 4.11
CA PHE A 231 -6.05 31.67 4.30
C PHE A 231 -6.60 31.21 5.64
N LYS A 232 -7.24 30.04 5.66
CA LYS A 232 -7.81 29.46 6.88
C LYS A 232 -7.55 27.96 6.94
N LEU A 233 -7.22 27.48 8.13
CA LEU A 233 -7.25 26.07 8.50
C LEU A 233 -8.65 25.77 9.05
N HIS A 234 -9.27 24.70 8.58
CA HIS A 234 -10.60 24.24 8.97
C HIS A 234 -10.49 22.86 9.59
N TYR A 235 -11.27 22.61 10.65
CA TYR A 235 -11.36 21.28 11.22
C TYR A 235 -12.76 20.94 11.76
N ALA A 236 -13.15 19.67 11.64
CA ALA A 236 -14.41 19.14 12.16
C ALA A 236 -14.19 17.77 12.83
N ALA A 237 -14.44 17.71 14.15
CA ALA A 237 -14.10 16.55 14.98
C ALA A 237 -14.81 15.23 14.59
N ALA A 238 -15.97 15.32 13.94
CA ALA A 238 -16.75 14.18 13.47
C ALA A 238 -16.79 14.07 11.93
N GLY A 239 -15.98 14.86 11.22
CA GLY A 239 -16.15 15.07 9.78
C GLY A 239 -17.28 16.05 9.44
N GLY A 240 -17.64 16.11 8.15
CA GLY A 240 -18.71 16.98 7.63
C GLY A 240 -18.27 18.33 7.07
N LEU A 241 -16.96 18.54 6.85
CA LEU A 241 -16.50 19.71 6.11
C LEU A 241 -17.04 19.68 4.66
N GLY A 242 -17.62 20.80 4.24
CA GLY A 242 -18.16 20.99 2.89
C GLY A 242 -17.52 22.18 2.16
N LEU A 243 -17.83 22.33 0.87
CA LEU A 243 -17.43 23.48 0.06
C LEU A 243 -18.63 24.36 -0.29
N SER A 244 -18.41 25.66 -0.29
CA SER A 244 -19.36 26.68 -0.74
C SER A 244 -18.64 27.74 -1.58
N ALA A 245 -19.39 28.60 -2.27
CA ALA A 245 -18.82 29.71 -3.04
C ALA A 245 -17.99 30.67 -2.16
N SER A 246 -18.28 30.74 -0.86
CA SER A 246 -17.58 31.60 0.10
C SER A 246 -16.45 30.91 0.89
N GLY A 247 -16.23 29.60 0.68
CA GLY A 247 -15.19 28.84 1.37
C GLY A 247 -15.68 27.51 1.96
N VAL A 248 -14.90 26.96 2.88
CA VAL A 248 -15.19 25.71 3.58
C VAL A 248 -16.26 25.93 4.67
N THR A 249 -17.19 24.99 4.80
CA THR A 249 -18.29 24.99 5.77
C THR A 249 -18.26 23.76 6.69
N GLY A 250 -19.06 23.75 7.75
CA GLY A 250 -19.28 22.54 8.57
C GLY A 250 -18.28 22.30 9.72
N GLY A 251 -17.37 23.24 10.01
CA GLY A 251 -16.36 23.09 11.05
C GLY A 251 -15.94 24.38 11.74
N THR A 252 -14.84 24.31 12.49
CA THR A 252 -14.18 25.45 13.14
C THR A 252 -13.01 25.92 12.28
N ASP A 253 -12.77 27.23 12.24
CA ASP A 253 -11.64 27.80 11.49
C ASP A 253 -10.59 28.52 12.35
N ILE A 254 -9.34 28.43 11.91
CA ILE A 254 -8.18 29.16 12.43
C ILE A 254 -7.63 30.00 11.27
N PRO A 255 -7.58 31.34 11.40
CA PRO A 255 -6.96 32.18 10.37
C PRO A 255 -5.46 31.88 10.31
N LEU A 256 -4.91 31.84 9.09
CA LEU A 256 -3.50 31.60 8.83
C LEU A 256 -2.82 32.85 8.28
N THR A 257 -1.56 33.05 8.66
CA THR A 257 -0.71 34.11 8.09
C THR A 257 0.13 33.54 6.95
N TYR A 258 0.00 34.09 5.74
CA TYR A 258 0.89 33.78 4.62
C TYR A 258 2.30 34.34 4.87
N ASP A 259 3.32 33.51 4.71
CA ASP A 259 4.73 33.90 4.80
C ASP A 259 5.36 33.99 3.40
N PRO A 260 5.60 35.20 2.87
CA PRO A 260 6.16 35.38 1.54
C PRO A 260 7.62 34.93 1.42
N ALA A 261 8.33 34.68 2.53
CA ALA A 261 9.68 34.10 2.50
C ALA A 261 9.66 32.58 2.19
N GLY A 262 8.48 31.95 2.27
CA GLY A 262 8.31 30.50 2.08
C GLY A 262 8.89 29.68 3.23
N LEU A 263 9.17 28.40 2.97
CA LEU A 263 9.70 27.49 3.98
C LEU A 263 11.11 27.86 4.44
N SER A 264 11.39 27.63 5.73
CA SER A 264 12.73 27.78 6.32
C SER A 264 13.74 26.81 5.70
N ALA A 265 15.03 27.11 5.83
CA ALA A 265 16.09 26.24 5.32
C ALA A 265 16.02 24.81 5.90
N ASP A 266 15.70 24.69 7.19
CA ASP A 266 15.55 23.39 7.86
C ASP A 266 14.37 22.58 7.31
N LEU A 267 13.24 23.23 7.05
CA LEU A 267 12.07 22.57 6.45
C LEU A 267 12.32 22.18 4.99
N LYS A 268 13.05 22.99 4.22
CA LYS A 268 13.47 22.64 2.85
C LYS A 268 14.43 21.46 2.83
N ALA A 269 15.32 21.35 3.82
CA ALA A 269 16.22 20.21 3.95
C ALA A 269 15.49 18.94 4.40
N ARG A 270 14.49 19.07 5.28
CA ARG A 270 13.68 17.94 5.76
C ARG A 270 12.65 17.44 4.71
N PHE A 271 12.07 18.36 3.94
CA PHE A 271 11.03 18.10 2.94
C PHE A 271 11.44 18.70 1.58
N PRO A 272 12.48 18.16 0.91
CA PRO A 272 13.01 18.74 -0.33
C PRO A 272 11.98 18.80 -1.46
N HIS A 273 11.05 17.84 -1.52
CA HIS A 273 9.95 17.83 -2.49
C HIS A 273 8.96 19.01 -2.32
N LEU A 274 8.95 19.66 -1.16
CA LEU A 274 8.09 20.82 -0.85
C LEU A 274 8.84 22.15 -0.90
N ALA A 275 10.12 22.17 -1.28
CA ALA A 275 10.97 23.35 -1.09
C ALA A 275 10.48 24.62 -1.82
N SER A 276 9.67 24.46 -2.87
CA SER A 276 9.05 25.55 -3.64
C SER A 276 7.67 25.97 -3.14
N TYR A 277 7.12 25.33 -2.10
CA TYR A 277 5.77 25.59 -1.62
C TYR A 277 5.71 26.88 -0.80
N SER A 278 4.56 27.54 -0.85
CA SER A 278 4.22 28.66 0.02
C SER A 278 4.08 28.18 1.46
N ALA A 279 4.44 29.04 2.42
CA ALA A 279 4.35 28.74 3.84
C ALA A 279 3.22 29.53 4.51
N PHE A 280 2.52 28.89 5.44
CA PHE A 280 1.43 29.48 6.21
C PHE A 280 1.63 29.20 7.69
N LYS A 281 1.32 30.19 8.53
CA LYS A 281 1.55 30.13 9.97
C LYS A 281 0.25 30.10 10.76
N VAL A 282 0.17 29.19 11.71
CA VAL A 282 -0.84 29.20 12.78
C VAL A 282 -0.47 30.30 13.78
N PRO A 283 -1.39 31.23 14.12
CA PRO A 283 -1.14 32.27 15.12
C PRO A 283 -0.78 31.70 16.49
N ALA A 284 0.13 32.36 17.20
CA ALA A 284 0.67 31.88 18.48
C ALA A 284 -0.41 31.67 19.56
N ASP A 285 -1.45 32.50 19.56
CA ASP A 285 -2.61 32.43 20.46
C ASP A 285 -3.60 31.31 20.10
N ARG A 286 -3.50 30.73 18.90
CA ARG A 286 -4.35 29.62 18.41
C ARG A 286 -3.63 28.26 18.40
N LEU A 287 -2.33 28.20 18.74
CA LEU A 287 -1.54 26.95 18.73
C LEU A 287 -2.13 25.85 19.64
N SER A 288 -2.86 26.21 20.69
CA SER A 288 -3.49 25.24 21.59
C SER A 288 -4.62 24.42 20.96
N GLU A 289 -5.15 24.83 19.81
CA GLU A 289 -6.20 24.10 19.07
C GLU A 289 -5.65 23.05 18.10
N VAL A 290 -4.37 23.14 17.72
CA VAL A 290 -3.74 22.24 16.76
C VAL A 290 -3.87 20.76 17.15
N PRO A 291 -3.68 20.36 18.43
CA PRO A 291 -3.91 18.98 18.85
C PRO A 291 -5.31 18.43 18.53
N GLU A 292 -6.36 19.25 18.63
CA GLU A 292 -7.73 18.84 18.31
C GLU A 292 -7.96 18.81 16.79
N ALA A 293 -7.42 19.79 16.07
CA ALA A 293 -7.48 19.81 14.60
C ALA A 293 -6.82 18.56 13.99
N LEU A 294 -5.72 18.08 14.56
CA LEU A 294 -5.01 16.87 14.11
C LEU A 294 -5.78 15.56 14.37
N LYS A 295 -6.79 15.56 15.23
CA LYS A 295 -7.69 14.41 15.49
C LYS A 295 -8.97 14.43 14.65
N SER A 296 -9.13 15.47 13.83
CA SER A 296 -10.36 15.81 13.12
C SER A 296 -10.22 15.62 11.61
N GLN A 297 -11.33 15.74 10.88
CA GLN A 297 -11.24 16.11 9.46
C GLN A 297 -10.60 17.48 9.37
N ILE A 298 -9.59 17.65 8.51
CA ILE A 298 -8.81 18.90 8.44
C ILE A 298 -8.62 19.34 6.98
N ALA A 299 -8.77 20.64 6.72
CA ALA A 299 -8.62 21.25 5.41
C ALA A 299 -8.02 22.66 5.47
N ILE A 300 -7.42 23.12 4.39
CA ILE A 300 -7.00 24.51 4.20
C ILE A 300 -7.82 25.12 3.06
N SER A 301 -8.11 26.41 3.14
CA SER A 301 -8.75 27.17 2.06
C SER A 301 -8.03 28.48 1.78
N GLU A 302 -8.05 28.88 0.52
CA GLU A 302 -7.75 30.24 0.06
C GLU A 302 -9.06 30.92 -0.38
N THR A 303 -9.30 32.13 0.08
CA THR A 303 -10.45 32.96 -0.32
C THR A 303 -9.97 34.36 -0.69
N ALA A 304 -10.61 35.02 -1.65
CA ALA A 304 -10.36 36.43 -1.97
C ALA A 304 -11.70 37.15 -2.17
N ASP A 305 -11.84 38.32 -1.55
CA ASP A 305 -13.05 39.15 -1.67
C ASP A 305 -14.37 38.39 -1.40
N GLY A 306 -14.32 37.46 -0.45
CA GLY A 306 -15.46 36.63 -0.06
C GLY A 306 -15.76 35.44 -0.97
N THR A 307 -14.89 35.16 -1.94
CA THR A 307 -15.01 34.05 -2.90
C THR A 307 -13.92 33.01 -2.66
N LEU A 308 -14.26 31.72 -2.73
CA LEU A 308 -13.31 30.60 -2.66
C LEU A 308 -12.40 30.60 -3.89
N LEU A 309 -11.09 30.48 -3.68
CA LEU A 309 -10.07 30.38 -4.74
C LEU A 309 -9.46 28.99 -4.88
N ASP A 310 -9.30 28.24 -3.78
CA ASP A 310 -8.99 26.81 -3.74
C ASP A 310 -9.19 26.28 -2.31
N ALA A 311 -9.35 24.97 -2.14
CA ALA A 311 -9.37 24.29 -0.85
C ALA A 311 -8.92 22.83 -0.97
N THR A 312 -8.27 22.29 0.05
CA THR A 312 -7.78 20.91 0.02
C THR A 312 -7.59 20.36 1.43
N ALA A 313 -7.65 19.04 1.61
CA ALA A 313 -7.25 18.40 2.86
C ALA A 313 -5.74 18.53 3.13
N LEU A 314 -5.30 18.15 4.33
CA LEU A 314 -3.88 18.17 4.69
C LEU A 314 -3.29 16.79 4.92
N GLN A 315 -2.04 16.62 4.49
CA GLN A 315 -1.14 15.58 4.96
C GLN A 315 -0.47 16.07 6.24
N ILE A 316 -0.64 15.33 7.34
CA ILE A 316 -0.23 15.75 8.69
C ILE A 316 1.03 15.08 9.30
N PRO A 317 1.82 14.20 8.65
CA PRO A 317 2.95 13.53 9.32
C PRO A 317 3.99 14.47 9.93
N GLY A 318 4.30 15.59 9.28
CA GLY A 318 5.29 16.55 9.78
C GLY A 318 4.90 17.14 11.14
N ALA A 319 3.65 17.58 11.28
CA ALA A 319 3.09 18.09 12.54
C ALA A 319 3.02 17.00 13.61
N LEU A 320 2.69 15.76 13.23
CA LEU A 320 2.70 14.63 14.17
C LEU A 320 4.11 14.35 14.71
N ASP A 321 5.13 14.39 13.85
CA ASP A 321 6.52 14.27 14.28
C ASP A 321 6.95 15.41 15.22
N ASP A 322 6.59 16.67 14.91
CA ASP A 322 6.97 17.84 15.72
C ASP A 322 6.35 17.83 17.13
N LEU A 323 5.13 17.29 17.26
CA LEU A 323 4.37 17.28 18.52
C LEU A 323 4.47 15.97 19.30
N TYR A 324 4.59 14.84 18.61
CA TYR A 324 4.31 13.51 19.19
C TYR A 324 5.40 12.48 18.95
N THR A 325 6.59 12.85 18.45
CA THR A 325 7.72 11.90 18.41
C THR A 325 7.99 11.32 19.79
N TYR A 326 7.93 9.99 19.90
CA TYR A 326 8.06 9.26 21.16
C TYR A 326 9.20 8.24 21.08
N THR A 327 10.15 8.31 22.00
CA THR A 327 11.34 7.44 22.01
C THR A 327 11.27 6.31 23.03
N GLY A 328 10.24 6.28 23.88
CA GLY A 328 10.07 5.26 24.92
C GLY A 328 9.54 3.92 24.41
N PRO A 329 9.20 2.98 25.31
CA PRO A 329 8.72 1.65 24.95
C PRO A 329 7.31 1.69 24.34
N LEU A 330 7.09 0.92 23.27
CA LEU A 330 5.79 0.63 22.67
C LEU A 330 5.53 -0.89 22.69
N GLY A 331 4.29 -1.29 22.48
CA GLY A 331 3.87 -2.68 22.63
C GLY A 331 3.74 -3.13 24.09
N ALA A 332 3.81 -4.44 24.32
CA ALA A 332 3.78 -5.03 25.64
C ALA A 332 5.17 -5.00 26.31
N SER A 333 5.26 -4.40 27.49
CA SER A 333 6.47 -4.38 28.33
C SER A 333 6.15 -4.89 29.72
N PHE A 334 7.14 -5.43 30.45
CA PHE A 334 6.90 -6.04 31.76
C PHE A 334 7.77 -5.42 32.85
N THR A 335 7.15 -5.14 34.00
CA THR A 335 7.85 -4.77 35.24
C THR A 335 7.41 -5.73 36.34
N SER A 336 8.35 -6.50 36.90
CA SER A 336 8.04 -7.50 37.94
C SER A 336 6.91 -8.47 37.55
N GLY A 337 6.84 -8.84 36.27
CA GLY A 337 5.81 -9.73 35.71
C GLY A 337 4.46 -9.07 35.40
N VAL A 338 4.28 -7.77 35.68
CA VAL A 338 3.07 -7.02 35.34
C VAL A 338 3.24 -6.38 33.96
N PRO A 339 2.36 -6.68 32.99
CA PRO A 339 2.43 -6.09 31.66
C PRO A 339 1.87 -4.65 31.65
N THR A 340 2.54 -3.77 30.92
CA THR A 340 2.03 -2.47 30.47
C THR A 340 2.02 -2.44 28.96
N LEU A 341 0.86 -2.18 28.37
CA LEU A 341 0.67 -2.05 26.93
C LEU A 341 0.68 -0.56 26.56
N ARG A 342 1.40 -0.21 25.49
CA ARG A 342 1.53 1.16 24.99
C ARG A 342 1.35 1.24 23.48
N LEU A 343 0.43 2.07 23.03
CA LEU A 343 0.13 2.31 21.61
C LEU A 343 0.34 3.79 21.28
N TRP A 344 1.15 4.07 20.26
CA TRP A 344 1.25 5.43 19.72
C TRP A 344 0.09 5.67 18.75
N ALA A 345 -0.84 6.53 19.13
CA ALA A 345 -2.04 6.85 18.35
C ALA A 345 -2.45 8.32 18.60
N PRO A 346 -1.64 9.30 18.12
CA PRO A 346 -1.82 10.71 18.45
C PRO A 346 -3.11 11.32 17.88
N THR A 347 -3.61 10.77 16.77
CA THR A 347 -4.84 11.22 16.09
C THR A 347 -6.08 10.49 16.59
N ALA A 348 -5.93 9.44 17.40
CA ALA A 348 -7.06 8.71 17.96
C ALA A 348 -7.85 9.59 18.93
N ARG A 349 -9.17 9.47 18.86
CA ARG A 349 -10.13 10.10 19.76
C ARG A 349 -10.30 9.26 21.02
N SER A 350 -10.34 7.94 20.86
CA SER A 350 -10.34 6.97 21.96
C SER A 350 -9.56 5.72 21.57
N VAL A 351 -8.95 5.08 22.59
CA VAL A 351 -8.34 3.75 22.44
C VAL A 351 -8.80 2.87 23.60
N LYS A 352 -9.31 1.68 23.29
CA LYS A 352 -9.66 0.64 24.25
C LYS A 352 -8.86 -0.62 23.98
N LEU A 353 -8.58 -1.38 25.03
CA LEU A 353 -8.03 -2.72 24.93
C LEU A 353 -9.17 -3.74 24.96
N ARG A 354 -9.27 -4.59 23.95
CA ARG A 354 -10.13 -5.78 23.98
C ARG A 354 -9.30 -7.00 24.39
N LEU A 355 -9.41 -7.40 25.66
CA LEU A 355 -8.62 -8.48 26.26
C LEU A 355 -9.40 -9.80 26.24
N PHE A 356 -8.80 -10.84 25.68
CA PHE A 356 -9.39 -12.18 25.53
C PHE A 356 -8.66 -13.20 26.41
N ALA A 357 -9.40 -14.18 26.92
CA ALA A 357 -8.82 -15.27 27.71
C ALA A 357 -8.01 -16.26 26.86
N ASP A 358 -8.37 -16.43 25.59
CA ASP A 358 -7.69 -17.30 24.63
C ASP A 358 -7.81 -16.75 23.19
N SER A 359 -7.26 -17.48 22.23
CA SER A 359 -7.24 -17.16 20.79
C SER A 359 -8.54 -17.50 20.06
N LYS A 360 -9.50 -18.19 20.70
CA LYS A 360 -10.66 -18.74 19.98
C LYS A 360 -11.55 -17.60 19.47
N PRO A 361 -12.04 -17.67 18.22
CA PRO A 361 -12.90 -16.64 17.65
C PRO A 361 -14.14 -16.33 18.51
N ALA A 362 -14.77 -17.35 19.09
CA ALA A 362 -15.98 -17.22 19.90
C ALA A 362 -15.75 -16.62 21.31
N THR A 363 -14.51 -16.49 21.76
CA THR A 363 -14.20 -15.95 23.09
C THR A 363 -14.52 -14.46 23.13
N ALA A 364 -15.38 -14.07 24.07
CA ALA A 364 -15.73 -12.67 24.30
C ALA A 364 -14.55 -11.90 24.92
N ALA A 365 -14.38 -10.65 24.50
CA ALA A 365 -13.39 -9.74 25.08
C ALA A 365 -13.93 -9.06 26.35
N THR A 366 -13.03 -8.82 27.30
CA THR A 366 -13.19 -7.76 28.30
C THR A 366 -12.70 -6.45 27.67
N VAL A 367 -13.55 -5.44 27.58
CA VAL A 367 -13.21 -4.14 27.00
C VAL A 367 -12.76 -3.19 28.12
N LEU A 368 -11.58 -2.60 27.97
CA LEU A 368 -10.94 -1.74 28.99
C LEU A 368 -10.47 -0.44 28.35
N ASP A 369 -10.81 0.70 28.94
CA ASP A 369 -10.33 2.00 28.46
C ASP A 369 -8.81 2.15 28.67
N MET A 370 -8.10 2.60 27.64
CA MET A 370 -6.70 2.99 27.79
C MET A 370 -6.60 4.45 28.20
N THR A 371 -5.57 4.79 28.97
CA THR A 371 -5.32 6.17 29.42
C THR A 371 -4.50 6.91 28.37
N PRO A 372 -4.96 8.05 27.84
CA PRO A 372 -4.15 8.90 26.98
C PRO A 372 -3.00 9.51 27.78
N GLY A 373 -1.81 9.46 27.20
CA GLY A 373 -0.57 9.96 27.80
C GLY A 373 0.09 11.05 26.94
N PRO A 374 1.24 11.57 27.39
CA PRO A 374 2.01 12.55 26.63
C PRO A 374 2.47 11.97 25.29
N LEU A 375 2.77 12.85 24.33
CA LEU A 375 3.32 12.48 23.03
C LEU A 375 2.43 11.50 22.23
N GLY A 376 1.11 11.51 22.45
CA GLY A 376 0.16 10.69 21.69
C GLY A 376 0.14 9.21 22.06
N VAL A 377 0.76 8.82 23.18
CA VAL A 377 0.83 7.41 23.62
C VAL A 377 -0.34 7.08 24.54
N TRP A 378 -1.13 6.08 24.16
CA TRP A 378 -2.16 5.47 25.00
C TRP A 378 -1.57 4.30 25.77
N SER A 379 -1.94 4.15 27.04
CA SER A 379 -1.38 3.08 27.88
C SER A 379 -2.39 2.45 28.83
N ILE A 380 -2.15 1.18 29.17
CA ILE A 380 -2.87 0.46 30.21
C ILE A 380 -1.93 -0.51 30.92
N THR A 381 -1.98 -0.52 32.25
CA THR A 381 -1.21 -1.46 33.08
C THR A 381 -2.16 -2.53 33.60
N GLY A 382 -1.81 -3.80 33.33
CA GLY A 382 -2.61 -4.95 33.72
C GLY A 382 -2.24 -5.48 35.11
N ASN A 383 -2.44 -6.80 35.27
CA ASN A 383 -1.91 -7.58 36.39
C ASN A 383 -1.12 -8.78 35.86
N VAL A 384 -0.42 -9.50 36.74
CA VAL A 384 0.42 -10.66 36.36
C VAL A 384 -0.35 -11.75 35.58
N GLY A 385 -1.67 -11.87 35.77
CA GLY A 385 -2.53 -12.83 35.06
C GLY A 385 -2.91 -12.43 33.63
N TRP A 386 -2.42 -11.30 33.13
CA TRP A 386 -2.56 -10.90 31.73
C TRP A 386 -1.50 -11.54 30.83
N ALA A 387 -0.38 -12.00 31.39
CA ALA A 387 0.62 -12.74 30.61
C ALA A 387 -0.02 -13.95 29.92
N GLY A 388 0.23 -14.11 28.62
CA GLY A 388 -0.34 -15.16 27.78
C GLY A 388 -1.76 -14.90 27.25
N ARG A 389 -2.44 -13.84 27.71
CA ARG A 389 -3.74 -13.44 27.15
C ARG A 389 -3.59 -12.79 25.78
N PHE A 390 -4.68 -12.82 25.02
CA PHE A 390 -4.75 -12.25 23.68
C PHE A 390 -5.46 -10.89 23.70
N TYR A 391 -5.17 -10.04 22.73
CA TYR A 391 -5.79 -8.73 22.63
C TYR A 391 -5.81 -8.16 21.22
N VAL A 392 -6.72 -7.21 21.02
CA VAL A 392 -6.66 -6.20 19.95
C VAL A 392 -6.93 -4.82 20.57
N TYR A 393 -6.49 -3.77 19.92
CA TYR A 393 -6.92 -2.42 20.21
C TYR A 393 -8.22 -2.11 19.46
N GLU A 394 -9.12 -1.40 20.12
CA GLU A 394 -10.23 -0.70 19.48
C GLU A 394 -9.88 0.78 19.41
N VAL A 395 -9.66 1.30 18.20
CA VAL A 395 -9.19 2.66 17.94
C VAL A 395 -10.30 3.44 17.23
N GLU A 396 -10.75 4.52 17.85
CA GLU A 396 -11.66 5.49 17.24
C GLU A 396 -10.84 6.63 16.62
N VAL A 397 -10.87 6.80 15.30
CA VAL A 397 -10.00 7.75 14.58
C VAL A 397 -10.66 8.26 13.31
N PHE A 398 -10.46 9.54 12.97
CA PHE A 398 -10.92 10.08 11.68
C PHE A 398 -10.07 9.54 10.52
N VAL A 399 -10.72 9.06 9.47
CA VAL A 399 -10.06 8.52 8.28
C VAL A 399 -10.48 9.33 7.05
N ARG A 400 -9.52 10.02 6.43
CA ARG A 400 -9.80 10.89 5.27
C ARG A 400 -10.42 10.13 4.10
N SER A 401 -9.95 8.91 3.80
CA SER A 401 -10.42 8.16 2.63
C SER A 401 -11.88 7.72 2.73
N THR A 402 -12.42 7.56 3.94
CA THR A 402 -13.85 7.28 4.17
C THR A 402 -14.63 8.55 4.51
N GLY A 403 -13.95 9.62 4.92
CA GLY A 403 -14.55 10.90 5.32
C GLY A 403 -15.26 10.85 6.67
N GLN A 404 -15.02 9.79 7.46
CA GLN A 404 -15.75 9.48 8.69
C GLN A 404 -14.81 9.18 9.86
N VAL A 405 -15.37 9.12 11.07
CA VAL A 405 -14.70 8.55 12.24
C VAL A 405 -14.91 7.03 12.24
N GLU A 406 -13.83 6.28 12.08
CA GLU A 406 -13.83 4.83 12.04
C GLU A 406 -13.60 4.21 13.42
N HIS A 407 -14.13 3.01 13.62
CA HIS A 407 -13.93 2.19 14.81
C HIS A 407 -13.17 0.92 14.44
N ASN A 408 -11.84 0.98 14.56
CA ASN A 408 -10.95 -0.07 14.11
C ASN A 408 -10.61 -1.08 15.19
N LEU A 409 -10.81 -2.37 14.90
CA LEU A 409 -10.23 -3.47 15.68
C LEU A 409 -8.91 -3.88 15.03
N VAL A 410 -7.81 -3.70 15.74
CA VAL A 410 -6.47 -3.81 15.16
C VAL A 410 -5.48 -4.43 16.13
N THR A 411 -4.60 -5.29 15.62
CA THR A 411 -3.49 -5.88 16.37
C THR A 411 -2.41 -4.83 16.69
N ASP A 412 -1.51 -5.17 17.60
CA ASP A 412 -0.40 -4.30 17.98
C ASP A 412 0.71 -4.30 16.92
N PRO A 413 1.14 -3.14 16.39
CA PRO A 413 2.30 -3.05 15.50
C PRO A 413 3.61 -3.59 16.11
N TYR A 414 3.71 -3.58 17.44
CA TYR A 414 4.83 -4.09 18.23
C TYR A 414 4.55 -5.48 18.81
N SER A 415 3.65 -6.25 18.18
CA SER A 415 3.40 -7.65 18.55
C SER A 415 4.69 -8.45 18.51
N VAL A 416 4.86 -9.33 19.50
CA VAL A 416 5.95 -10.33 19.55
C VAL A 416 5.41 -11.78 19.51
N SER A 417 4.09 -11.92 19.50
CA SER A 417 3.37 -13.19 19.41
C SER A 417 1.92 -12.92 18.97
N LEU A 418 1.33 -13.88 18.27
CA LEU A 418 0.03 -13.76 17.61
C LEU A 418 -0.77 -15.06 17.78
N SER A 419 -2.09 -14.95 17.73
CA SER A 419 -2.95 -16.10 17.46
C SER A 419 -2.81 -16.54 16.01
N ARG A 420 -3.31 -17.75 15.70
CA ARG A 420 -3.40 -18.22 14.31
C ARG A 420 -4.09 -17.20 13.39
N LYS A 421 -3.57 -17.05 12.16
CA LYS A 421 -3.94 -16.05 11.14
C LYS A 421 -3.80 -14.60 11.60
N SER A 422 -2.99 -14.36 12.63
CA SER A 422 -2.66 -13.02 13.10
C SER A 422 -3.87 -12.18 13.54
N LEU A 423 -4.95 -12.85 13.96
CA LEU A 423 -6.22 -12.20 14.31
C LEU A 423 -6.17 -11.46 15.66
N ARG A 424 -5.24 -11.83 16.54
CA ARG A 424 -5.06 -11.23 17.87
C ARG A 424 -3.57 -11.21 18.24
N SER A 425 -3.13 -10.13 18.83
CA SER A 425 -1.83 -10.05 19.51
C SER A 425 -1.85 -10.84 20.81
N GLN A 426 -0.70 -11.32 21.28
CA GLN A 426 -0.58 -11.99 22.58
C GLN A 426 0.41 -11.26 23.50
N ILE A 427 0.04 -11.13 24.78
CA ILE A 427 0.87 -10.48 25.81
C ILE A 427 1.97 -11.46 26.25
N VAL A 428 3.15 -11.36 25.65
CA VAL A 428 4.26 -12.29 25.86
C VAL A 428 5.54 -11.56 26.28
N ASP A 429 6.23 -12.10 27.28
CA ASP A 429 7.57 -11.66 27.67
C ASP A 429 8.61 -12.61 27.04
N LEU A 430 9.33 -12.12 26.03
CA LEU A 430 10.34 -12.90 25.29
C LEU A 430 11.51 -13.39 26.18
N ALA A 431 11.70 -12.80 27.36
CA ALA A 431 12.72 -13.22 28.32
C ALA A 431 12.35 -14.50 29.09
N GLN A 432 11.09 -14.93 29.04
CA GLN A 432 10.62 -16.12 29.77
C GLN A 432 11.39 -17.38 29.38
N ARG A 433 11.80 -18.15 30.40
CA ARG A 433 12.58 -19.39 30.23
C ARG A 433 11.87 -20.43 29.37
N ALA A 434 10.54 -20.50 29.42
CA ALA A 434 9.73 -21.45 28.65
C ALA A 434 9.82 -21.20 27.13
N LEU A 435 10.17 -19.99 26.71
CA LEU A 435 10.29 -19.59 25.31
C LEU A 435 11.71 -19.72 24.77
N LYS A 436 12.62 -20.30 25.55
CA LYS A 436 14.05 -20.43 25.21
C LYS A 436 14.41 -21.91 25.11
N PRO A 437 15.06 -22.36 24.01
CA PRO A 437 15.59 -23.72 23.96
C PRO A 437 16.70 -23.91 24.99
N ALA A 438 17.02 -25.17 25.32
CA ALA A 438 18.09 -25.49 26.25
C ALA A 438 19.44 -24.88 25.77
N GLY A 439 20.10 -24.15 26.67
CA GLY A 439 21.37 -23.47 26.38
C GLY A 439 21.26 -22.19 25.53
N TRP A 440 20.06 -21.64 25.30
CA TRP A 440 19.86 -20.43 24.49
C TRP A 440 20.71 -19.23 24.95
N ASP A 441 20.69 -18.94 26.25
CA ASP A 441 21.41 -17.80 26.82
C ASP A 441 22.94 -18.01 26.79
N GLN A 442 23.41 -19.24 26.59
CA GLN A 442 24.83 -19.61 26.45
C GLN A 442 25.23 -19.88 24.99
N LEU A 443 24.33 -19.66 24.03
CA LEU A 443 24.59 -19.93 22.61
C LEU A 443 25.77 -19.11 22.13
N ARG A 444 26.84 -19.79 21.71
CA ARG A 444 27.98 -19.17 21.05
C ARG A 444 27.75 -19.16 19.54
N LYS A 445 28.02 -18.02 18.93
CA LYS A 445 27.97 -17.86 17.47
C LYS A 445 29.27 -18.34 16.82
N PRO A 446 29.22 -18.84 15.57
CA PRO A 446 30.42 -19.10 14.78
C PRO A 446 31.33 -17.87 14.73
N ALA A 447 32.65 -18.07 14.70
CA ALA A 447 33.60 -16.96 14.59
C ALA A 447 33.36 -16.17 13.30
N LEU A 448 33.57 -14.86 13.38
CA LEU A 448 33.53 -13.96 12.23
C LEU A 448 34.54 -12.86 12.51
N ASP A 449 35.70 -12.93 11.85
CA ASP A 449 36.80 -12.02 12.13
C ASP A 449 36.55 -10.68 11.45
N ALA A 450 36.22 -10.71 10.15
CA ALA A 450 35.91 -9.53 9.35
C ALA A 450 34.65 -9.72 8.46
N PRO A 451 33.97 -8.64 8.04
CA PRO A 451 32.84 -8.71 7.10
C PRO A 451 33.18 -9.34 5.75
N GLU A 452 34.44 -9.28 5.33
CA GLU A 452 34.94 -9.86 4.07
C GLU A 452 34.95 -11.40 4.10
N ASP A 453 34.87 -12.02 5.28
CA ASP A 453 34.76 -13.47 5.47
C ASP A 453 33.31 -13.99 5.27
N ILE A 454 32.36 -13.08 4.98
CA ILE A 454 30.95 -13.44 4.79
C ILE A 454 30.77 -14.14 3.43
N VAL A 455 30.22 -15.35 3.48
CA VAL A 455 29.71 -16.10 2.33
C VAL A 455 28.25 -16.44 2.64
N LEU A 456 27.34 -15.96 1.80
CA LEU A 456 25.89 -16.07 1.99
C LEU A 456 25.30 -17.22 1.19
N TYR A 457 24.36 -17.92 1.79
CA TYR A 457 23.47 -18.87 1.12
C TYR A 457 22.03 -18.46 1.37
N GLU A 458 21.37 -17.91 0.35
CA GLU A 458 19.96 -17.54 0.40
C GLU A 458 19.08 -18.80 0.36
N LEU A 459 18.14 -18.90 1.29
CA LEU A 459 17.35 -20.10 1.53
C LEU A 459 15.94 -19.73 2.01
N HIS A 460 14.94 -20.45 1.53
CA HIS A 460 13.58 -20.36 2.03
C HIS A 460 13.26 -21.50 3.02
N VAL A 461 12.51 -21.19 4.09
CA VAL A 461 12.16 -22.17 5.14
C VAL A 461 11.42 -23.37 4.58
N ARG A 462 10.50 -23.14 3.63
CA ARG A 462 9.76 -24.23 2.99
C ARG A 462 10.62 -25.01 2.01
N ASP A 463 11.38 -24.34 1.14
CA ASP A 463 12.22 -25.00 0.14
C ASP A 463 13.25 -25.93 0.77
N PHE A 464 13.77 -25.55 1.94
CA PHE A 464 14.75 -26.34 2.68
C PHE A 464 14.31 -27.80 2.92
N SER A 465 13.03 -28.04 3.16
CA SER A 465 12.58 -29.34 3.68
C SER A 465 11.25 -29.86 3.15
N ALA A 466 10.49 -29.09 2.35
CA ALA A 466 9.20 -29.53 1.81
C ALA A 466 9.28 -30.90 1.11
N ASN A 467 10.40 -31.15 0.40
CA ASN A 467 10.65 -32.39 -0.34
C ASN A 467 11.73 -33.29 0.30
N ASP A 468 12.24 -32.98 1.49
CA ASP A 468 13.25 -33.82 2.15
C ASP A 468 12.58 -34.96 2.93
N ALA A 469 12.55 -36.14 2.32
CA ALA A 469 11.96 -37.34 2.92
C ALA A 469 12.64 -37.79 4.22
N SER A 470 13.88 -37.34 4.49
CA SER A 470 14.59 -37.64 5.74
C SER A 470 14.14 -36.78 6.92
N VAL A 471 13.37 -35.72 6.67
CA VAL A 471 12.66 -34.93 7.69
C VAL A 471 11.29 -35.58 7.94
N PRO A 472 10.86 -35.74 9.20
CA PRO A 472 9.50 -36.19 9.51
C PRO A 472 8.46 -35.32 8.82
N GLU A 473 7.44 -35.93 8.21
CA GLU A 473 6.44 -35.23 7.39
C GLU A 473 5.80 -34.04 8.10
N SER A 474 5.46 -34.19 9.38
CA SER A 474 4.86 -33.12 10.20
C SER A 474 5.76 -31.91 10.45
N LEU A 475 7.07 -32.02 10.17
CA LEU A 475 8.05 -30.95 10.35
C LEU A 475 8.52 -30.35 9.02
N ARG A 476 8.14 -30.93 7.88
CA ARG A 476 8.57 -30.41 6.56
C ARG A 476 8.00 -29.02 6.32
N GLY A 477 8.87 -28.13 5.84
CA GLY A 477 8.59 -26.73 5.60
C GLY A 477 8.35 -25.89 6.87
N THR A 478 8.89 -26.31 8.01
CA THR A 478 8.76 -25.59 9.30
C THR A 478 10.13 -25.24 9.87
N PHE A 479 10.18 -24.33 10.84
CA PHE A 479 11.39 -24.02 11.61
C PHE A 479 11.98 -25.27 12.29
N LYS A 480 11.13 -26.22 12.71
CA LYS A 480 11.57 -27.48 13.32
C LYS A 480 12.36 -28.38 12.36
N ALA A 481 12.23 -28.24 11.05
CA ALA A 481 13.04 -29.02 10.10
C ALA A 481 14.55 -28.83 10.33
N PHE A 482 14.97 -27.61 10.67
CA PHE A 482 16.38 -27.29 10.95
C PHE A 482 16.92 -27.96 12.22
N THR A 483 16.04 -28.43 13.11
CA THR A 483 16.43 -29.18 14.31
C THR A 483 16.74 -30.65 14.01
N GLN A 484 16.39 -31.15 12.82
CA GLN A 484 16.62 -32.53 12.38
C GLN A 484 18.06 -32.63 11.84
N THR A 485 19.05 -32.68 12.72
CA THR A 485 20.47 -32.59 12.37
C THR A 485 20.97 -33.71 11.44
N ASP A 486 20.31 -34.86 11.45
CA ASP A 486 20.64 -36.00 10.59
C ASP A 486 19.91 -35.99 9.23
N SER A 487 19.05 -34.99 8.98
CA SER A 487 18.37 -34.81 7.70
C SER A 487 19.35 -34.51 6.56
N ASN A 488 18.94 -34.75 5.32
CA ASN A 488 19.75 -34.45 4.15
C ASN A 488 20.02 -32.94 4.08
N GLY A 489 19.01 -32.11 4.31
CA GLY A 489 19.15 -30.65 4.35
C GLY A 489 20.20 -30.20 5.38
N MET A 490 20.10 -30.65 6.64
CA MET A 490 21.06 -30.22 7.68
C MET A 490 22.47 -30.80 7.47
N ARG A 491 22.60 -32.04 6.97
CA ARG A 491 23.92 -32.59 6.60
C ARG A 491 24.56 -31.82 5.45
N HIS A 492 23.75 -31.38 4.49
CA HIS A 492 24.20 -30.54 3.38
C HIS A 492 24.68 -29.17 3.87
N LEU A 493 23.86 -28.46 4.67
CA LEU A 493 24.25 -27.18 5.25
C LEU A 493 25.51 -27.28 6.11
N ALA A 494 25.63 -28.32 6.94
CA ALA A 494 26.85 -28.56 7.72
C ALA A 494 28.08 -28.86 6.83
N ALA A 495 27.89 -29.51 5.68
CA ALA A 495 28.96 -29.72 4.71
C ALA A 495 29.40 -28.42 4.03
N LEU A 496 28.45 -27.56 3.65
CA LEU A 496 28.75 -26.22 3.12
C LEU A 496 29.48 -25.36 4.18
N ALA A 497 29.04 -25.42 5.44
CA ALA A 497 29.71 -24.72 6.54
C ALA A 497 31.17 -25.15 6.70
N ARG A 498 31.45 -26.47 6.65
CA ARG A 498 32.82 -27.00 6.66
C ARG A 498 33.63 -26.59 5.43
N ALA A 499 32.98 -26.33 4.29
CA ALA A 499 33.65 -25.86 3.07
C ALA A 499 33.94 -24.36 3.07
N GLY A 500 33.37 -23.59 4.01
CA GLY A 500 33.60 -22.15 4.15
C GLY A 500 32.35 -21.27 4.06
N LEU A 501 31.14 -21.85 3.91
CA LEU A 501 29.91 -21.07 4.04
C LEU A 501 29.80 -20.55 5.48
N THR A 502 29.50 -19.26 5.66
CA THR A 502 29.43 -18.66 7.00
C THR A 502 28.02 -18.26 7.41
N HIS A 503 27.14 -17.94 6.46
CA HIS A 503 25.81 -17.41 6.74
C HIS A 503 24.72 -18.07 5.88
N VAL A 504 23.57 -18.31 6.48
CA VAL A 504 22.31 -18.59 5.77
C VAL A 504 21.44 -17.34 5.83
N HIS A 505 21.06 -16.80 4.67
CA HIS A 505 20.08 -15.73 4.53
C HIS A 505 18.72 -16.36 4.31
N LEU A 506 17.86 -16.26 5.32
CA LEU A 506 16.49 -16.73 5.23
C LEU A 506 15.63 -15.68 4.53
N LEU A 507 14.91 -16.10 3.48
CA LEU A 507 13.76 -15.35 2.96
C LEU A 507 12.78 -14.98 4.10
N PRO A 508 11.82 -14.06 3.85
CA PRO A 508 10.90 -13.57 4.87
C PRO A 508 10.37 -14.66 5.81
N SER A 509 10.63 -14.44 7.10
CA SER A 509 10.27 -15.35 8.20
C SER A 509 9.69 -14.61 9.41
N PHE A 510 9.38 -13.33 9.23
CA PHE A 510 8.42 -12.58 10.03
C PHE A 510 6.99 -12.91 9.57
N ASP A 511 5.97 -12.46 10.29
CA ASP A 511 4.55 -12.69 10.00
C ASP A 511 4.11 -12.07 8.65
N ILE A 512 3.69 -12.93 7.71
CA ILE A 512 3.28 -12.58 6.35
C ILE A 512 1.76 -12.71 6.16
N ALA A 513 1.21 -12.08 5.13
CA ALA A 513 -0.23 -12.03 4.90
C ALA A 513 -0.77 -13.12 3.94
N SER A 514 0.09 -13.65 3.08
CA SER A 514 -0.27 -14.40 1.87
C SER A 514 -0.35 -15.92 2.04
N VAL A 515 0.10 -16.46 3.17
CA VAL A 515 -0.03 -17.90 3.48
C VAL A 515 -0.99 -18.08 4.64
N ASN A 516 -2.04 -18.86 4.44
CA ASN A 516 -3.00 -19.14 5.50
C ASN A 516 -2.34 -20.00 6.60
N GLU A 517 -2.25 -19.50 7.83
CA GLU A 517 -1.64 -20.26 8.93
C GLU A 517 -2.46 -21.51 9.33
N ASP A 518 -3.71 -21.66 8.88
CA ASP A 518 -4.46 -22.91 9.06
C ASP A 518 -4.09 -23.94 7.99
N LYS A 519 -3.14 -24.80 8.33
CA LYS A 519 -2.61 -25.85 7.45
C LYS A 519 -3.67 -26.83 6.94
N SER A 520 -4.82 -26.95 7.62
CA SER A 520 -5.90 -27.83 7.17
C SER A 520 -6.63 -27.31 5.93
N LEU A 521 -6.44 -26.02 5.61
CA LEU A 521 -7.01 -25.37 4.43
C LEU A 521 -6.05 -25.37 3.23
N TRP A 522 -4.82 -25.84 3.41
CA TRP A 522 -3.83 -25.89 2.33
C TRP A 522 -4.24 -26.86 1.24
N GLN A 523 -4.07 -26.41 0.01
CA GLN A 523 -4.31 -27.20 -1.19
C GLN A 523 -2.99 -27.61 -1.83
N THR A 524 -3.00 -28.72 -2.55
CA THR A 524 -1.90 -29.17 -3.39
C THR A 524 -2.38 -29.28 -4.83
N PRO A 525 -1.52 -29.04 -5.83
CA PRO A 525 -1.89 -29.21 -7.23
C PRO A 525 -2.47 -30.62 -7.48
N ALA A 526 -3.57 -30.69 -8.22
CA ALA A 526 -4.23 -31.96 -8.51
C ALA A 526 -3.49 -32.75 -9.60
N GLY A 527 -3.49 -34.08 -9.46
CA GLY A 527 -2.93 -35.02 -10.45
C GLY A 527 -1.44 -35.33 -10.26
N ASP A 528 -0.91 -36.20 -11.13
CA ASP A 528 0.52 -36.51 -11.19
C ASP A 528 1.21 -35.55 -12.15
N LEU A 529 1.68 -34.42 -11.62
CA LEU A 529 2.37 -33.37 -12.40
C LEU A 529 3.61 -33.91 -13.12
N GLY A 530 4.24 -34.98 -12.60
CA GLY A 530 5.40 -35.62 -13.22
C GLY A 530 5.08 -36.43 -14.47
N SER A 531 3.80 -36.74 -14.70
CA SER A 531 3.34 -37.47 -15.89
C SER A 531 3.18 -36.57 -17.14
N PHE A 532 3.11 -35.25 -16.96
CA PHE A 532 2.92 -34.32 -18.07
C PHE A 532 4.23 -34.08 -18.87
N PRO A 533 4.14 -33.83 -20.19
CA PRO A 533 5.31 -33.44 -20.99
C PRO A 533 6.00 -32.20 -20.42
N ALA A 534 7.33 -32.14 -20.48
CA ALA A 534 8.12 -31.06 -19.89
C ALA A 534 7.76 -29.64 -20.42
N ASN A 535 7.21 -29.55 -21.63
CA ASN A 535 6.77 -28.30 -22.27
C ASN A 535 5.24 -28.10 -22.26
N SER A 536 4.50 -28.89 -21.46
CA SER A 536 3.05 -28.73 -21.31
C SER A 536 2.71 -27.56 -20.37
N GLU A 537 1.61 -26.87 -20.67
CA GLU A 537 1.07 -25.82 -19.80
C GLU A 537 0.26 -26.39 -18.63
N GLN A 538 0.04 -27.71 -18.58
CA GLN A 538 -0.79 -28.35 -17.56
C GLN A 538 -0.18 -28.25 -16.16
N GLN A 539 1.15 -28.31 -16.03
CA GLN A 539 1.85 -28.16 -14.76
C GLN A 539 1.58 -26.79 -14.15
N GLN A 540 1.80 -25.72 -14.92
CA GLN A 540 1.60 -24.35 -14.42
C GLN A 540 0.12 -24.06 -14.18
N ALA A 541 -0.80 -24.62 -14.97
CA ALA A 541 -2.24 -24.47 -14.75
C ALA A 541 -2.68 -25.14 -13.43
N ALA A 542 -2.17 -26.35 -13.15
CA ALA A 542 -2.49 -27.06 -11.91
C ALA A 542 -1.91 -26.36 -10.67
N VAL A 543 -0.70 -25.80 -10.76
CA VAL A 543 -0.10 -24.98 -9.69
C VAL A 543 -0.86 -23.67 -9.51
N GLY A 544 -1.09 -22.92 -10.59
CA GLY A 544 -1.79 -21.64 -10.57
C GLY A 544 -3.21 -21.73 -10.01
N ALA A 545 -3.91 -22.85 -10.24
CA ALA A 545 -5.25 -23.07 -9.70
C ALA A 545 -5.32 -23.11 -8.16
N VAL A 546 -4.20 -23.37 -7.49
CA VAL A 546 -4.12 -23.49 -6.02
C VAL A 546 -3.11 -22.54 -5.37
N ALA A 547 -2.40 -21.70 -6.14
CA ALA A 547 -1.31 -20.87 -5.62
C ALA A 547 -1.71 -19.97 -4.44
N ASP A 548 -2.91 -19.37 -4.46
CA ASP A 548 -3.42 -18.54 -3.35
C ASP A 548 -3.91 -19.34 -2.13
N LYS A 549 -3.88 -20.67 -2.21
CA LYS A 549 -4.43 -21.61 -1.22
C LYS A 549 -3.42 -22.68 -0.80
N ASP A 550 -2.22 -22.68 -1.38
CA ASP A 550 -1.20 -23.63 -1.00
C ASP A 550 -0.40 -23.09 0.20
N ALA A 551 0.73 -23.73 0.47
CA ALA A 551 1.58 -23.42 1.62
C ALA A 551 2.81 -22.59 1.23
N PHE A 552 2.81 -21.97 0.06
CA PHE A 552 3.99 -21.36 -0.55
C PHE A 552 3.76 -19.90 -0.93
N ASN A 553 4.54 -19.04 -0.29
CA ASN A 553 4.88 -17.72 -0.80
C ASN A 553 6.33 -17.44 -0.42
N TRP A 554 6.98 -16.49 -1.10
CA TRP A 554 8.26 -15.98 -0.63
C TRP A 554 8.11 -15.13 0.64
N GLY A 555 6.97 -14.47 0.84
CA GLY A 555 6.67 -13.74 2.06
C GLY A 555 7.04 -12.25 2.05
N TYR A 556 7.24 -11.66 0.87
CA TYR A 556 7.48 -10.20 0.73
C TYR A 556 6.17 -9.41 0.85
N ASP A 557 5.42 -9.66 1.92
CA ASP A 557 4.07 -9.14 2.15
C ASP A 557 3.82 -8.98 3.67
N PRO A 558 4.45 -7.98 4.32
CA PRO A 558 4.49 -7.88 5.76
C PRO A 558 3.13 -7.64 6.39
N LEU A 559 2.84 -8.37 7.46
CA LEU A 559 1.70 -8.13 8.35
C LEU A 559 2.16 -7.67 9.74
N HIS A 560 3.06 -8.40 10.39
CA HIS A 560 3.73 -7.96 11.63
C HIS A 560 5.25 -8.17 11.57
N TYR A 561 6.00 -7.08 11.72
CA TYR A 561 7.46 -7.10 11.51
C TYR A 561 8.27 -7.87 12.56
N SER A 562 7.75 -8.06 13.79
CA SER A 562 8.51 -8.57 14.94
C SER A 562 8.01 -9.91 15.50
N VAL A 563 7.21 -10.65 14.71
CA VAL A 563 6.68 -11.97 15.08
C VAL A 563 7.15 -13.00 14.04
N PRO A 564 7.63 -14.19 14.43
CA PRO A 564 7.89 -15.26 13.48
C PRO A 564 6.64 -15.67 12.71
N GLU A 565 6.81 -16.08 11.45
CA GLU A 565 5.72 -16.58 10.62
C GLU A 565 5.05 -17.83 11.22
N GLY A 566 3.72 -17.85 11.32
CA GLY A 566 3.01 -18.97 11.96
C GLY A 566 2.85 -20.18 11.06
N SER A 567 2.76 -20.03 9.74
CA SER A 567 2.71 -21.17 8.80
C SER A 567 3.97 -22.05 8.87
N TYR A 568 5.11 -21.45 9.25
CA TYR A 568 6.38 -22.14 9.49
C TYR A 568 6.52 -22.72 10.90
N ALA A 569 5.57 -22.51 11.79
CA ALA A 569 5.52 -23.17 13.09
C ALA A 569 4.71 -24.48 13.02
N THR A 570 4.97 -25.42 13.94
CA THR A 570 4.14 -26.63 14.07
C THR A 570 2.78 -26.33 14.69
N ASP A 571 2.72 -25.31 15.56
CA ASP A 571 1.50 -24.73 16.11
C ASP A 571 1.54 -23.21 15.88
N PRO A 572 0.68 -22.66 15.00
CA PRO A 572 0.62 -21.22 14.77
C PRO A 572 -0.05 -20.48 15.94
N ASP A 573 -0.74 -21.13 16.86
CA ASP A 573 -1.57 -20.42 17.84
C ASP A 573 -0.80 -20.04 19.11
N GLY A 574 -0.24 -18.83 19.13
CA GLY A 574 0.47 -18.28 20.27
C GLY A 574 1.99 -18.51 20.22
N PRO A 575 2.65 -18.85 21.35
CA PRO A 575 4.08 -18.62 21.49
C PRO A 575 4.97 -19.77 20.98
N ALA A 576 4.42 -20.86 20.47
CA ALA A 576 5.20 -21.99 19.96
C ALA A 576 6.18 -21.52 18.87
N ARG A 577 5.71 -20.72 17.90
CA ARG A 577 6.52 -20.11 16.84
C ARG A 577 7.79 -19.39 17.32
N ILE A 578 7.76 -18.79 18.52
CA ILE A 578 8.92 -18.11 19.14
C ILE A 578 10.00 -19.14 19.50
N LEU A 579 9.61 -20.21 20.18
CA LEU A 579 10.52 -21.26 20.60
C LEU A 579 11.13 -21.96 19.39
N GLU A 580 10.31 -22.29 18.39
CA GLU A 580 10.77 -23.02 17.19
C GLU A 580 11.72 -22.19 16.33
N PHE A 581 11.46 -20.89 16.18
CA PHE A 581 12.40 -19.99 15.51
C PHE A 581 13.75 -19.94 16.23
N ARG A 582 13.74 -19.83 17.57
CA ARG A 582 14.97 -19.86 18.39
C ARG A 582 15.70 -21.20 18.27
N GLU A 583 14.98 -22.32 18.19
CA GLU A 583 15.58 -23.63 17.96
C GLU A 583 16.23 -23.74 16.59
N MET A 584 15.60 -23.21 15.53
CA MET A 584 16.20 -23.11 14.20
C MET A 584 17.51 -22.32 14.24
N VAL A 585 17.50 -21.10 14.80
CA VAL A 585 18.71 -20.26 14.92
C VAL A 585 19.80 -20.97 15.71
N GLN A 586 19.43 -21.65 16.81
CA GLN A 586 20.36 -22.42 17.62
C GLN A 586 20.96 -23.60 16.83
N ALA A 587 20.16 -24.33 16.06
CA ALA A 587 20.62 -25.47 15.26
C ALA A 587 21.59 -25.02 14.15
N LEU A 588 21.24 -23.99 13.39
CA LEU A 588 22.12 -23.40 12.37
C LEU A 588 23.45 -22.92 12.98
N SER A 589 23.39 -22.20 14.11
CA SER A 589 24.58 -21.74 14.83
C SER A 589 25.49 -22.90 15.26
N ARG A 590 24.91 -24.00 15.77
CA ARG A 590 25.67 -25.20 16.17
C ARG A 590 26.25 -25.96 14.97
N SER A 591 25.65 -25.83 13.79
CA SER A 591 26.18 -26.37 12.53
C SER A 591 27.27 -25.49 11.90
N GLY A 592 27.66 -24.38 12.55
CA GLY A 592 28.70 -23.48 12.08
C GLY A 592 28.21 -22.31 11.23
N LEU A 593 26.89 -22.09 11.16
CA LEU A 593 26.28 -21.06 10.31
C LEU A 593 25.64 -19.95 11.12
N ARG A 594 25.92 -18.71 10.75
CA ARG A 594 25.19 -17.52 11.21
C ARG A 594 23.89 -17.37 10.44
N VAL A 595 22.91 -16.68 11.03
CA VAL A 595 21.58 -16.50 10.43
C VAL A 595 21.37 -15.04 10.05
N VAL A 596 21.06 -14.78 8.78
CA VAL A 596 20.60 -13.51 8.27
C VAL A 596 19.10 -13.59 8.02
N MET A 597 18.35 -12.56 8.38
CA MET A 597 16.95 -12.42 8.01
C MET A 597 16.77 -11.44 6.86
N ASP A 598 15.95 -11.80 5.88
CA ASP A 598 15.32 -10.84 4.98
C ASP A 598 14.28 -10.01 5.76
N VAL A 599 14.39 -8.69 5.66
CA VAL A 599 13.49 -7.75 6.32
C VAL A 599 12.92 -6.77 5.31
N VAL A 600 11.60 -6.61 5.36
CA VAL A 600 10.83 -5.92 4.31
C VAL A 600 10.11 -4.73 4.94
N TYR A 601 10.85 -3.70 5.31
CA TYR A 601 10.25 -2.52 5.95
C TYR A 601 9.75 -1.49 4.94
N ASN A 602 10.02 -1.65 3.64
CA ASN A 602 9.76 -0.66 2.60
C ASN A 602 8.26 -0.54 2.22
N HIS A 603 7.45 -1.55 2.54
CA HIS A 603 5.99 -1.55 2.35
C HIS A 603 5.27 -2.39 3.42
N THR A 604 3.94 -2.32 3.43
CA THR A 604 3.03 -3.26 4.11
C THR A 604 2.24 -4.07 3.09
N SER A 605 1.70 -5.23 3.48
CA SER A 605 0.81 -6.03 2.60
C SER A 605 -0.48 -5.29 2.22
N ALA A 606 -1.04 -4.51 3.15
CA ALA A 606 -2.25 -3.71 2.94
C ALA A 606 -2.20 -2.38 3.72
N ALA A 607 -3.11 -1.47 3.38
CA ALA A 607 -3.31 -0.18 4.03
C ALA A 607 -4.79 0.24 4.02
N GLY A 608 -5.11 1.46 4.44
CA GLY A 608 -6.48 1.94 4.56
C GLY A 608 -7.28 1.17 5.60
N GLN A 609 -8.53 0.84 5.25
CA GLN A 609 -9.45 0.07 6.11
C GLN A 609 -9.47 -1.43 5.81
N SER A 610 -8.49 -1.94 5.07
CA SER A 610 -8.36 -3.39 4.83
C SER A 610 -8.22 -4.15 6.16
N ASP A 611 -8.78 -5.36 6.23
CA ASP A 611 -8.65 -6.23 7.40
C ASP A 611 -7.21 -6.72 7.64
N GLN A 612 -6.34 -6.61 6.64
CA GLN A 612 -4.90 -6.90 6.75
C GLN A 612 -4.06 -5.63 6.99
N ALA A 613 -4.68 -4.45 7.12
CA ALA A 613 -3.97 -3.22 7.46
C ALA A 613 -3.87 -3.05 8.97
N VAL A 614 -2.65 -2.91 9.50
CA VAL A 614 -2.41 -2.65 10.93
C VAL A 614 -2.11 -1.16 11.16
N LEU A 615 -1.01 -0.68 10.59
CA LEU A 615 -0.48 0.66 10.85
C LEU A 615 -1.46 1.79 10.48
N ASP A 616 -2.06 1.68 9.29
CA ASP A 616 -2.93 2.75 8.74
C ASP A 616 -4.32 2.79 9.40
N ARG A 617 -4.73 1.71 10.08
CA ARG A 617 -5.96 1.70 10.90
C ARG A 617 -5.78 2.37 12.26
N ILE A 618 -4.53 2.54 12.70
CA ILE A 618 -4.18 3.17 13.99
C ILE A 618 -3.87 4.66 13.80
N VAL A 619 -2.99 4.99 12.84
CA VAL A 619 -2.61 6.38 12.53
C VAL A 619 -2.71 6.60 11.01
N PRO A 620 -3.93 6.84 10.50
CA PRO A 620 -4.19 6.96 9.07
C PRO A 620 -3.30 8.01 8.39
N GLY A 621 -2.65 7.63 7.30
CA GLY A 621 -1.80 8.51 6.48
C GLY A 621 -0.45 8.88 7.10
N TYR A 622 -0.05 8.25 8.21
CA TYR A 622 1.26 8.51 8.84
C TYR A 622 2.33 7.49 8.45
N TYR A 623 2.06 6.19 8.53
CA TYR A 623 3.10 5.18 8.32
C TYR A 623 3.44 4.95 6.84
N HIS A 624 2.58 5.45 5.94
CA HIS A 624 2.68 5.28 4.50
C HIS A 624 3.13 6.57 3.82
N ARG A 625 3.88 6.42 2.72
CA ARG A 625 4.26 7.55 1.89
C ARG A 625 3.08 7.91 0.98
N LEU A 626 2.81 9.21 0.88
CA LEU A 626 1.67 9.73 0.15
C LEU A 626 2.12 10.57 -1.03
N ASN A 627 1.39 10.45 -2.14
CA ASN A 627 1.59 11.27 -3.33
C ASN A 627 1.02 12.69 -3.15
N ARG A 628 1.05 13.50 -4.20
CA ARG A 628 0.60 14.91 -4.16
C ARG A 628 -0.89 15.10 -3.87
N ASP A 629 -1.73 14.11 -4.18
CA ASP A 629 -3.17 14.12 -3.85
C ASP A 629 -3.44 13.45 -2.48
N GLY A 630 -2.39 12.99 -1.81
CA GLY A 630 -2.43 12.26 -0.55
C GLY A 630 -2.71 10.76 -0.71
N ASN A 631 -2.73 10.21 -1.92
CA ASN A 631 -2.94 8.77 -2.08
C ASN A 631 -1.66 8.00 -1.74
N ILE A 632 -1.79 6.78 -1.23
CA ILE A 632 -0.64 5.96 -0.86
C ILE A 632 0.16 5.59 -2.12
N GLU A 633 1.48 5.76 -2.06
CA GLU A 633 2.40 5.32 -3.11
C GLU A 633 2.57 3.80 -3.08
N THR A 634 2.69 3.17 -4.27
CA THR A 634 2.78 1.70 -4.40
C THR A 634 3.90 1.24 -5.32
N SER A 635 4.91 2.08 -5.53
CA SER A 635 5.99 1.83 -6.48
C SER A 635 6.89 0.64 -6.12
N SER A 636 6.92 0.21 -4.85
CA SER A 636 7.65 -0.99 -4.41
C SER A 636 6.99 -2.29 -4.88
N CYS A 637 5.65 -2.30 -4.93
CA CYS A 637 4.70 -3.36 -5.34
C CYS A 637 3.37 -3.20 -4.57
N CYS A 638 3.47 -2.77 -3.32
CA CYS A 638 2.44 -2.71 -2.30
C CYS A 638 2.47 -1.33 -1.61
N PRO A 639 1.56 -1.02 -0.65
CA PRO A 639 1.56 0.26 0.08
C PRO A 639 2.92 0.62 0.71
N ASN A 640 3.61 1.61 0.13
CA ASN A 640 4.96 2.04 0.54
C ASN A 640 4.94 2.65 1.94
N THR A 641 5.90 2.29 2.80
CA THR A 641 6.10 2.94 4.09
C THR A 641 6.92 4.22 3.97
N ALA A 642 6.70 5.16 4.88
CA ALA A 642 7.41 6.44 4.97
C ALA A 642 8.45 6.42 6.11
N SER A 643 9.58 5.77 5.89
CA SER A 643 10.64 5.65 6.92
C SER A 643 11.31 6.99 7.28
N GLU A 644 11.06 8.06 6.51
CA GLU A 644 11.39 9.44 6.83
C GLU A 644 10.56 10.02 7.98
N HIS A 645 9.46 9.38 8.37
CA HIS A 645 8.69 9.73 9.55
C HIS A 645 9.28 9.07 10.81
N ASN A 646 9.37 9.84 11.91
CA ASN A 646 10.16 9.43 13.07
C ASN A 646 9.68 8.13 13.73
N MET A 647 8.37 7.88 13.78
CA MET A 647 7.82 6.68 14.40
C MET A 647 7.84 5.46 13.49
N MET A 648 7.94 5.63 12.16
CA MET A 648 8.25 4.52 11.24
C MET A 648 9.74 4.15 11.30
N GLU A 649 10.65 5.14 11.37
CA GLU A 649 12.08 4.92 11.65
C GLU A 649 12.26 4.15 12.96
N LYS A 650 11.54 4.55 14.02
CA LYS A 650 11.55 3.85 15.31
C LYS A 650 11.04 2.42 15.21
N LEU A 651 9.90 2.19 14.55
CA LEU A 651 9.35 0.83 14.39
C LEU A 651 10.33 -0.09 13.67
N LEU A 652 10.95 0.37 12.58
CA LEU A 652 11.98 -0.35 11.86
C LEU A 652 13.15 -0.73 12.77
N ILE A 653 13.72 0.24 13.49
CA ILE A 653 14.88 0.00 14.36
C ILE A 653 14.51 -0.92 15.53
N ASP A 654 13.41 -0.65 16.23
CA ASP A 654 12.98 -1.45 17.38
C ASP A 654 12.72 -2.90 16.98
N SER A 655 12.08 -3.14 15.82
CA SER A 655 11.85 -4.48 15.29
C SER A 655 13.16 -5.22 15.01
N VAL A 656 14.12 -4.57 14.34
CA VAL A 656 15.44 -5.17 14.09
C VAL A 656 16.17 -5.49 15.41
N LEU A 657 16.06 -4.63 16.42
CA LEU A 657 16.66 -4.89 17.73
C LEU A 657 16.01 -6.06 18.46
N VAL A 658 14.70 -6.31 18.30
CA VAL A 658 14.04 -7.52 18.79
C VAL A 658 14.63 -8.77 18.12
N TRP A 659 14.75 -8.79 16.80
CA TRP A 659 15.37 -9.90 16.07
C TRP A 659 16.83 -10.14 16.47
N ALA A 660 17.61 -9.07 16.60
CA ALA A 660 19.01 -9.14 17.00
C ALA A 660 19.17 -9.66 18.44
N ARG A 661 18.46 -9.07 19.41
CA ARG A 661 18.61 -9.38 20.84
C ARG A 661 17.90 -10.68 21.22
N ASP A 662 16.62 -10.78 20.91
CA ASP A 662 15.73 -11.81 21.47
C ASP A 662 15.74 -13.10 20.64
N TYR A 663 16.03 -13.00 19.34
CA TYR A 663 16.16 -14.13 18.42
C TYR A 663 17.60 -14.41 17.99
N LYS A 664 18.56 -13.60 18.45
CA LYS A 664 20.01 -13.78 18.17
C LYS A 664 20.30 -13.88 16.67
N VAL A 665 19.61 -13.09 15.85
CA VAL A 665 19.88 -13.00 14.41
C VAL A 665 21.23 -12.29 14.18
N ASP A 666 22.01 -12.79 13.24
CA ASP A 666 23.40 -12.38 12.97
C ASP A 666 23.55 -11.40 11.81
N GLY A 667 22.48 -11.09 11.09
CA GLY A 667 22.49 -10.06 10.06
C GLY A 667 21.13 -9.81 9.43
N PHE A 668 21.04 -8.73 8.66
CA PHE A 668 19.79 -8.28 8.06
C PHE A 668 20.01 -7.87 6.61
N ARG A 669 19.23 -8.48 5.71
CA ARG A 669 19.11 -8.08 4.31
C ARG A 669 17.86 -7.20 4.18
N PHE A 670 18.04 -5.95 3.81
CA PHE A 670 16.95 -5.00 3.59
C PHE A 670 16.44 -5.10 2.15
N ASP A 671 15.21 -5.58 2.03
CA ASP A 671 14.45 -5.55 0.79
C ASP A 671 14.21 -4.11 0.34
N ILE A 672 14.44 -3.84 -0.96
CA ILE A 672 14.34 -2.52 -1.59
C ILE A 672 14.87 -1.41 -0.66
N MET A 673 16.10 -1.60 -0.13
CA MET A 673 16.73 -0.69 0.82
C MET A 673 16.75 0.77 0.34
N GLY A 674 16.78 1.00 -0.98
CA GLY A 674 16.67 2.32 -1.60
C GLY A 674 15.43 3.14 -1.21
N PHE A 675 14.40 2.53 -0.62
CA PHE A 675 13.19 3.22 -0.13
C PHE A 675 13.31 3.69 1.32
N HIS A 676 14.42 3.36 1.98
CA HIS A 676 14.76 3.88 3.29
C HIS A 676 15.67 5.09 3.20
N MET A 677 15.57 5.99 4.17
CA MET A 677 16.53 7.09 4.28
C MET A 677 17.90 6.56 4.70
N LYS A 678 18.98 7.10 4.12
CA LYS A 678 20.36 6.80 4.53
C LYS A 678 20.54 7.00 6.04
N ARG A 679 19.93 8.05 6.61
CA ARG A 679 20.00 8.33 8.05
C ARG A 679 19.45 7.18 8.90
N ASN A 680 18.40 6.52 8.44
CA ASN A 680 17.77 5.40 9.15
C ASN A 680 18.74 4.22 9.21
N MET A 681 19.38 3.92 8.08
CA MET A 681 20.33 2.82 7.98
C MET A 681 21.59 3.07 8.84
N VAL A 682 22.11 4.30 8.85
CA VAL A 682 23.24 4.67 9.72
C VAL A 682 22.84 4.61 11.19
N LYS A 683 21.66 5.11 11.56
CA LYS A 683 21.16 5.04 12.94
C LYS A 683 20.93 3.61 13.39
N LEU A 684 20.41 2.75 12.51
CA LEU A 684 20.27 1.32 12.76
C LEU A 684 21.64 0.67 13.04
N ARG A 685 22.64 0.94 12.20
CA ARG A 685 24.01 0.43 12.41
C ARG A 685 24.54 0.82 13.79
N GLN A 686 24.36 2.08 14.18
CA GLN A 686 24.75 2.57 15.51
C GLN A 686 23.98 1.87 16.65
N ALA A 687 22.67 1.66 16.48
CA ALA A 687 21.85 0.96 17.47
C ALA A 687 22.28 -0.50 17.65
N LEU A 688 22.57 -1.20 16.55
CA LEU A 688 23.12 -2.56 16.58
C LEU A 688 24.49 -2.58 17.27
N ASP A 689 25.39 -1.65 16.97
CA ASP A 689 26.71 -1.56 17.61
C ASP A 689 26.65 -1.36 19.13
N GLY A 690 25.51 -0.87 19.64
CA GLY A 690 25.24 -0.72 21.06
C GLY A 690 24.88 -2.01 21.80
N LEU A 691 24.50 -3.08 21.08
CA LEU A 691 24.17 -4.37 21.70
C LEU A 691 25.44 -5.11 22.11
N THR A 692 25.52 -5.53 23.37
CA THR A 692 26.71 -6.21 23.91
C THR A 692 26.39 -7.58 24.50
N PRO A 693 27.34 -8.54 24.49
CA PRO A 693 27.11 -9.84 25.10
C PRO A 693 26.75 -9.79 26.59
N ALA A 694 27.25 -8.78 27.31
CA ALA A 694 27.03 -8.64 28.75
C ALA A 694 25.60 -8.19 29.10
N THR A 695 25.00 -7.33 28.29
CA THR A 695 23.68 -6.73 28.53
C THR A 695 22.58 -7.39 27.72
N ASP A 696 22.87 -7.71 26.45
CA ASP A 696 21.89 -8.14 25.46
C ASP A 696 22.10 -9.60 25.02
N GLY A 697 23.22 -10.22 25.43
CA GLY A 697 23.55 -11.59 25.08
C GLY A 697 23.98 -11.79 23.62
N VAL A 698 24.25 -10.71 22.88
CA VAL A 698 24.73 -10.73 21.48
C VAL A 698 25.81 -9.67 21.26
N ASP A 699 26.76 -9.94 20.37
CA ASP A 699 27.76 -8.95 19.94
C ASP A 699 27.26 -8.23 18.69
N GLY A 700 26.65 -7.07 18.88
CA GLY A 700 26.01 -6.34 17.80
C GLY A 700 26.96 -5.81 16.72
N ARG A 701 28.25 -5.64 17.05
CA ARG A 701 29.28 -5.25 16.07
C ARG A 701 29.58 -6.35 15.05
N LYS A 702 29.20 -7.60 15.35
CA LYS A 702 29.32 -8.74 14.46
C LYS A 702 28.05 -8.99 13.63
N ILE A 703 27.01 -8.19 13.85
CA ILE A 703 25.79 -8.25 13.03
C ILE A 703 26.05 -7.51 11.72
N TYR A 704 25.87 -8.16 10.57
CA TYR A 704 26.06 -7.51 9.27
C TYR A 704 24.75 -6.96 8.69
N VAL A 705 24.81 -5.82 8.01
CA VAL A 705 23.64 -5.20 7.36
C VAL A 705 23.96 -4.94 5.90
N TYR A 706 23.08 -5.38 5.02
CA TYR A 706 23.15 -5.12 3.58
C TYR A 706 21.74 -5.04 2.98
N GLY A 707 21.62 -4.66 1.71
CA GLY A 707 20.32 -4.66 1.05
C GLY A 707 20.34 -4.23 -0.41
N GLU A 708 19.14 -4.02 -0.93
CA GLU A 708 18.88 -3.62 -2.31
C GLU A 708 18.89 -2.11 -2.48
N GLY A 709 20.08 -1.54 -2.73
CA GLY A 709 20.27 -0.10 -2.92
C GLY A 709 19.81 0.45 -4.28
N TRP A 710 18.72 -0.07 -4.84
CA TRP A 710 18.17 0.35 -6.14
C TRP A 710 17.61 1.77 -6.08
N ASN A 711 17.59 2.49 -7.21
CA ASN A 711 17.18 3.90 -7.28
C ASN A 711 16.03 4.08 -8.28
N PHE A 712 14.78 4.03 -7.80
CA PHE A 712 13.56 4.16 -8.60
C PHE A 712 12.38 4.62 -7.73
N GLY A 713 11.20 4.79 -8.35
CA GLY A 713 9.98 5.21 -7.65
C GLY A 713 10.03 6.69 -7.25
N GLU A 714 9.17 7.05 -6.30
CA GLU A 714 9.00 8.39 -5.75
C GLU A 714 10.22 8.87 -4.97
N VAL A 715 11.02 7.96 -4.41
CA VAL A 715 12.23 8.29 -3.64
C VAL A 715 13.46 8.53 -4.52
N ALA A 716 13.35 8.30 -5.83
CA ALA A 716 14.47 8.33 -6.74
C ALA A 716 15.22 9.67 -6.69
N ASN A 717 16.55 9.60 -6.81
CA ASN A 717 17.43 10.77 -6.87
C ASN A 717 17.27 11.70 -5.65
N ASN A 718 17.02 11.13 -4.48
CA ASN A 718 16.83 11.83 -3.22
C ASN A 718 15.61 12.77 -3.19
N ALA A 719 14.59 12.52 -4.00
CA ALA A 719 13.40 13.39 -4.09
C ALA A 719 12.70 13.59 -2.74
N GLU A 720 12.70 12.55 -1.89
CA GLU A 720 12.11 12.55 -0.54
C GLU A 720 13.15 12.74 0.58
N GLY A 721 14.40 13.07 0.22
CA GLY A 721 15.55 13.08 1.13
C GLY A 721 16.60 12.04 0.71
N VAL A 722 17.77 12.08 1.34
CA VAL A 722 18.89 11.20 0.96
C VAL A 722 18.56 9.75 1.27
N ASN A 723 18.20 8.98 0.25
CA ASN A 723 17.77 7.59 0.36
C ASN A 723 18.95 6.60 0.26
N ALA A 724 18.77 5.36 0.70
CA ALA A 724 19.85 4.37 0.86
C ALA A 724 20.18 3.61 -0.45
N THR A 725 20.51 4.37 -1.50
CA THR A 725 20.97 3.83 -2.80
C THR A 725 22.41 3.33 -2.74
N GLN A 726 22.82 2.50 -3.69
CA GLN A 726 24.21 2.03 -3.83
C GLN A 726 25.25 3.16 -3.72
N ALA A 727 25.03 4.27 -4.44
CA ALA A 727 25.94 5.41 -4.41
C ALA A 727 25.92 6.12 -3.05
N ASN A 728 24.73 6.33 -2.47
CA ASN A 728 24.60 7.03 -1.19
C ASN A 728 25.15 6.21 -0.01
N MET A 729 25.12 4.88 -0.09
CA MET A 729 25.60 3.99 0.98
C MET A 729 27.12 3.79 0.98
N ALA A 730 27.84 4.28 -0.04
CA ALA A 730 29.30 4.27 -0.04
C ALA A 730 29.87 4.91 1.24
N GLY A 731 30.84 4.22 1.86
CA GLY A 731 31.52 4.67 3.08
C GLY A 731 30.75 4.45 4.39
N THR A 732 29.55 3.85 4.36
CA THR A 732 28.75 3.60 5.58
C THR A 732 29.06 2.27 6.27
N GLY A 733 29.73 1.33 5.58
CA GLY A 733 29.93 -0.04 6.05
C GLY A 733 28.71 -0.96 5.89
N ILE A 734 27.62 -0.47 5.28
CA ILE A 734 26.43 -1.24 4.95
C ILE A 734 26.53 -1.72 3.50
N GLY A 735 26.34 -3.03 3.28
CA GLY A 735 26.48 -3.64 1.96
C GLY A 735 25.32 -3.34 1.01
N THR A 736 25.58 -3.38 -0.28
CA THR A 736 24.54 -3.37 -1.32
C THR A 736 24.80 -4.45 -2.36
N PHE A 737 23.74 -5.09 -2.86
CA PHE A 737 23.88 -6.00 -4.00
C PHE A 737 24.53 -5.31 -5.19
N ASN A 738 25.45 -6.02 -5.86
CA ASN A 738 26.13 -5.52 -7.05
C ASN A 738 25.52 -6.15 -8.32
N ASP A 739 24.65 -5.40 -8.96
CA ASP A 739 24.03 -5.69 -10.25
C ASP A 739 25.03 -5.73 -11.42
N ARG A 740 26.17 -5.03 -11.35
CA ARG A 740 27.12 -4.92 -12.48
C ARG A 740 27.80 -6.24 -12.76
N ILE A 741 28.27 -6.96 -11.74
CA ILE A 741 28.84 -8.29 -11.93
C ILE A 741 27.78 -9.30 -12.32
N ARG A 742 26.57 -9.22 -11.75
CA ARG A 742 25.44 -10.09 -12.08
C ARG A 742 25.13 -10.01 -13.57
N ASP A 743 24.91 -8.80 -14.08
CA ASP A 743 24.49 -8.56 -15.46
C ASP A 743 25.65 -8.73 -16.44
N GLY A 744 26.88 -8.34 -16.06
CA GLY A 744 28.07 -8.58 -16.86
C GLY A 744 28.40 -10.06 -17.03
N ALA A 745 28.27 -10.86 -15.96
CA ALA A 745 28.52 -12.29 -16.01
C ALA A 745 27.39 -13.05 -16.72
N ARG A 746 26.12 -12.78 -16.38
CA ARG A 746 24.98 -13.55 -16.89
C ARG A 746 24.52 -13.14 -18.29
N GLY A 747 24.61 -11.84 -18.61
CA GLY A 747 24.05 -11.26 -19.83
C GLY A 747 22.74 -10.53 -19.62
N GLY A 748 22.52 -9.47 -20.41
CA GLY A 748 21.32 -8.64 -20.33
C GLY A 748 21.14 -7.98 -18.95
N GLY A 749 19.92 -8.06 -18.44
CA GLY A 749 19.48 -7.64 -17.11
C GLY A 749 18.07 -8.18 -16.84
N PRO A 750 17.48 -7.96 -15.66
CA PRO A 750 16.19 -8.53 -15.29
C PRO A 750 15.01 -8.15 -16.22
N PHE A 751 15.15 -7.04 -16.95
CA PHE A 751 14.15 -6.51 -17.89
C PHE A 751 14.55 -6.67 -19.37
N SER A 752 15.67 -7.36 -19.63
CA SER A 752 16.15 -7.66 -20.98
C SER A 752 15.53 -8.96 -21.51
N PRO A 753 15.58 -9.21 -22.84
CA PRO A 753 15.25 -10.52 -23.40
C PRO A 753 16.07 -11.65 -22.75
N LYS A 754 15.43 -12.80 -22.54
CA LYS A 754 16.04 -13.95 -21.83
C LYS A 754 17.25 -14.55 -22.56
N GLN A 755 17.36 -14.30 -23.86
CA GLN A 755 18.40 -14.85 -24.73
C GLN A 755 19.65 -13.98 -24.81
N ASP A 756 19.66 -12.79 -24.19
CA ASP A 756 20.83 -11.92 -24.17
C ASP A 756 21.99 -12.58 -23.41
N GLN A 757 23.14 -12.73 -24.08
CA GLN A 757 24.32 -13.38 -23.51
C GLN A 757 25.23 -12.39 -22.76
N GLY A 758 26.00 -12.92 -21.82
CA GLY A 758 27.05 -12.23 -21.07
C GLY A 758 28.33 -13.06 -21.05
N PHE A 759 29.24 -12.72 -20.14
CA PHE A 759 30.56 -13.35 -20.09
C PHE A 759 30.54 -14.86 -19.83
N LEU A 760 29.62 -15.36 -18.98
CA LEU A 760 29.51 -16.79 -18.65
C LEU A 760 28.57 -17.55 -19.57
N THR A 761 27.88 -16.88 -20.49
CA THR A 761 26.83 -17.48 -21.32
C THR A 761 27.10 -17.41 -22.81
N GLY A 762 28.33 -17.11 -23.24
CA GLY A 762 28.75 -17.26 -24.65
C GLY A 762 28.81 -15.98 -25.48
N LEU A 763 28.64 -14.78 -24.89
CA LEU A 763 28.64 -13.54 -25.68
C LEU A 763 29.90 -13.44 -26.54
N PHE A 764 29.73 -13.24 -27.85
CA PHE A 764 30.79 -13.24 -28.88
C PHE A 764 31.50 -14.57 -29.15
N TYR A 765 31.94 -15.31 -28.12
CA TYR A 765 32.78 -16.50 -28.30
C TYR A 765 32.01 -17.81 -28.52
N ASP A 766 30.72 -17.85 -28.17
CA ASP A 766 29.79 -18.96 -28.42
C ASP A 766 28.36 -18.41 -28.61
N PRO A 767 28.11 -17.66 -29.71
CA PRO A 767 26.87 -16.94 -29.91
C PRO A 767 25.70 -17.91 -30.09
N ASN A 768 24.60 -17.63 -29.39
CA ASN A 768 23.35 -18.35 -29.58
C ASN A 768 22.62 -17.90 -30.85
N ALA A 769 21.43 -18.45 -31.11
CA ALA A 769 20.66 -18.15 -32.32
C ALA A 769 20.01 -16.75 -32.32
N THR A 770 20.07 -16.00 -31.22
CA THR A 770 19.50 -14.65 -31.13
C THR A 770 20.46 -13.63 -31.71
N ASP A 771 19.96 -12.79 -32.63
CA ASP A 771 20.73 -11.68 -33.18
C ASP A 771 21.02 -10.64 -32.09
N GLN A 772 22.30 -10.50 -31.76
CA GLN A 772 22.80 -9.58 -30.73
C GLN A 772 23.74 -8.51 -31.34
N GLY A 773 23.67 -8.32 -32.67
CA GLY A 773 24.51 -7.41 -33.43
C GLY A 773 25.66 -8.11 -34.15
N SER A 774 26.49 -7.32 -34.84
CA SER A 774 27.65 -7.87 -35.57
C SER A 774 28.67 -8.50 -34.60
N ALA A 775 29.56 -9.35 -35.12
CA ALA A 775 30.63 -9.91 -34.30
C ALA A 775 31.48 -8.84 -33.60
N ALA A 776 31.70 -7.68 -34.26
CA ALA A 776 32.41 -6.56 -33.66
C ALA A 776 31.62 -5.90 -32.52
N ASP A 777 30.30 -5.74 -32.65
CA ASP A 777 29.43 -5.20 -31.60
C ASP A 777 29.40 -6.12 -30.38
N GLN A 778 29.29 -7.43 -30.62
CA GLN A 778 29.31 -8.44 -29.57
C GLN A 778 30.67 -8.46 -28.85
N GLN A 779 31.78 -8.39 -29.59
CA GLN A 779 33.12 -8.34 -29.00
C GLN A 779 33.30 -7.09 -28.13
N ALA A 780 32.89 -5.92 -28.61
CA ALA A 780 32.98 -4.68 -27.85
C ALA A 780 32.14 -4.76 -26.55
N ARG A 781 30.95 -5.35 -26.62
CA ARG A 781 30.09 -5.57 -25.46
C ARG A 781 30.69 -6.58 -24.47
N LEU A 782 31.28 -7.67 -24.95
CA LEU A 782 32.00 -8.64 -24.10
C LEU A 782 33.12 -7.94 -23.33
N LEU A 783 33.98 -7.18 -24.01
CA LEU A 783 35.08 -6.45 -23.37
C LEU A 783 34.57 -5.46 -22.32
N GLN A 784 33.47 -4.75 -22.59
CA GLN A 784 32.84 -3.89 -21.59
C GLN A 784 32.33 -4.69 -20.36
N ARG A 785 31.74 -5.87 -20.56
CA ARG A 785 31.29 -6.72 -19.45
C ARG A 785 32.46 -7.29 -18.66
N GLU A 786 33.57 -7.64 -19.31
CA GLU A 786 34.82 -8.03 -18.64
C GLU A 786 35.32 -6.93 -17.71
N ASP A 787 35.27 -5.67 -18.14
CA ASP A 787 35.69 -4.54 -17.30
C ASP A 787 34.80 -4.41 -16.05
N TRP A 788 33.48 -4.56 -16.19
CA TRP A 788 32.55 -4.58 -15.04
C TRP A 788 32.89 -5.72 -14.07
N ILE A 789 33.20 -6.91 -14.59
CA ILE A 789 33.56 -8.08 -13.79
C ILE A 789 34.90 -7.85 -13.09
N ARG A 790 35.93 -7.33 -13.77
CA ARG A 790 37.25 -7.04 -13.18
C ARG A 790 37.14 -6.06 -12.01
N VAL A 791 36.42 -4.96 -12.20
CA VAL A 791 36.16 -3.97 -11.13
C VAL A 791 35.43 -4.62 -9.96
N SER A 792 34.43 -5.45 -10.25
CA SER A 792 33.63 -6.11 -9.21
C SER A 792 34.41 -7.17 -8.43
N LEU A 793 35.29 -7.93 -9.09
CA LEU A 793 36.19 -8.89 -8.44
C LEU A 793 37.22 -8.19 -7.53
N ALA A 794 37.54 -6.92 -7.80
CA ALA A 794 38.33 -6.06 -6.93
C ALA A 794 37.49 -5.34 -5.84
N GLY A 795 36.26 -5.80 -5.57
CA GLY A 795 35.37 -5.25 -4.55
C GLY A 795 34.46 -4.10 -5.03
N ASN A 796 34.36 -3.87 -6.35
CA ASN A 796 33.53 -2.82 -6.96
C ASN A 796 33.81 -1.40 -6.42
N LEU A 797 35.09 -1.12 -6.15
CA LEU A 797 35.53 0.11 -5.48
C LEU A 797 35.60 1.28 -6.47
N ALA A 798 35.00 2.42 -6.12
CA ALA A 798 34.99 3.62 -6.98
C ALA A 798 36.39 4.19 -7.27
N GLY A 799 37.36 3.97 -6.37
CA GLY A 799 38.75 4.42 -6.54
C GLY A 799 39.71 3.36 -7.12
N TYR A 800 39.20 2.21 -7.55
CA TYR A 800 40.02 1.17 -8.18
C TYR A 800 40.28 1.49 -9.66
N HIS A 801 41.49 1.19 -10.12
CA HIS A 801 41.94 1.39 -11.50
C HIS A 801 42.75 0.17 -11.95
N PHE A 802 42.59 -0.26 -13.21
CA PHE A 802 43.33 -1.39 -13.82
C PHE A 802 43.83 -1.03 -15.22
#